data_AF-A0A7X8L5R1-F1
#
_entry.id   AF-A0A7X8L5R1-F1
#
_cell.length_a   1.000
_cell.length_b   1.000
_cell.length_c   1.000
_cell.angle_alpha   90.00
_cell.angle_beta   90.00
_cell.angle_gamma   90.00
#
_symmetry.space_group_name_H-M   'P 1'
#
loop_
_entity.id
_entity.type
_entity.pdbx_description
1 polymer ?
#
loop_
_entity_poly.entity_id
_entity_poly.type
_entity_poly.pdbx_seq_one_letter_code
_entity_poly.pdbx_strand_id
1 'polypeptide(L)'
;MKKLKLLAFLILIFSVMPITTYSASIKEKIEVQKDYAAIEVDGKRLKSKTYLYEDTQYAPIDEVAHALGGKVVWEENSKVLKITSSQSNNIELSYKTAVDYYEPVISGEDYNFDPDTIEAYTLMKKNEKIDAVVSFEKNRINITPHTWMDLNTNYTLKLFINNGNRVSINFKTSGLPKLVSEMGQKIIFVPPQPDKGFNYPYYLVLPKKNNVDKNKGKKNYLFVETHNTGKVGDDMRFHIEEAYTVAENGSNYVADKLGLPRIVPILVRPESQINNQWVYTHALSRNTIFLEDMKKEAGQYAEVFEPMDRVDRQVANMIKHANENLRKSGWKMEDKVFFWGFSASGDFANRFSFLYPEMVKAACFSGYPVFPIKKEQKYNMIYPLGAYDYKKITGKEFSLKAYNSVARLGYVGSADNNDPAILDTPYEQEIQTKLLSLIEYPDKWNKATKIFKKSGGQAQTNVYIGAGHEPYYKGMTQDYINFFSANRDSKTPVYVKPSDPKNTLTEIFSKNVKEMKTPKFSYDKTTIIEAFWSGTTPKTMPKSMAEWVKENHPYDDRSLFFSIEEWQHGNHDQMDERIKKVGGEFILRAKGHKDIKVVCTGSTSNGTGNAQAYSLYVMNPQDMVSGVKYEIIDKTGHWIVCDGVYVERPVQ
;
A
#
# COMPACT_ATOMS: atom_id res chain seq x y z
N MET A 1 -94.92 -28.55 -14.50
CA MET A 1 -93.89 -27.51 -14.75
C MET A 1 -94.25 -26.26 -13.96
N LYS A 2 -93.28 -25.69 -13.20
CA LYS A 2 -93.01 -24.27 -12.88
C LYS A 2 -94.21 -23.28 -12.74
N LYS A 3 -94.21 -22.26 -11.88
CA LYS A 3 -93.44 -21.78 -10.73
C LYS A 3 -94.19 -20.50 -10.27
N LEU A 4 -94.12 -20.17 -8.98
CA LEU A 4 -93.93 -18.82 -8.41
C LEU A 4 -95.09 -17.78 -8.27
N LYS A 5 -94.93 -16.98 -7.19
CA LYS A 5 -95.40 -15.61 -6.85
C LYS A 5 -96.59 -15.54 -5.87
N LEU A 6 -96.74 -14.59 -4.94
CA LEU A 6 -95.92 -13.53 -4.29
C LEU A 6 -96.89 -12.78 -3.31
N LEU A 7 -96.41 -12.38 -2.13
CA LEU A 7 -96.74 -11.17 -1.31
C LEU A 7 -98.14 -10.86 -0.67
N ALA A 8 -98.04 -10.33 0.57
CA ALA A 8 -98.72 -9.15 1.17
C ALA A 8 -100.20 -9.29 1.67
N PHE A 9 -100.72 -8.68 2.77
CA PHE A 9 -100.26 -7.90 3.95
C PHE A 9 -101.52 -7.54 4.82
N LEU A 10 -101.36 -7.22 6.13
CA LEU A 10 -102.11 -6.24 7.00
C LEU A 10 -103.50 -6.73 7.54
N ILE A 11 -104.01 -6.52 8.77
CA ILE A 11 -103.81 -5.67 9.98
C ILE A 11 -104.57 -6.35 11.16
N LEU A 12 -104.10 -6.26 12.42
CA LEU A 12 -104.96 -5.84 13.55
C LEU A 12 -104.20 -5.43 14.83
N ILE A 13 -104.78 -4.41 15.46
CA ILE A 13 -104.43 -3.59 16.63
C ILE A 13 -104.53 -4.37 17.95
N PHE A 14 -103.69 -4.06 18.96
CA PHE A 14 -104.08 -4.12 20.38
C PHE A 14 -103.26 -3.21 21.30
N SER A 15 -103.93 -2.73 22.34
CA SER A 15 -103.60 -1.69 23.31
C SER A 15 -102.95 -2.20 24.62
N VAL A 16 -101.90 -1.49 25.07
CA VAL A 16 -101.45 -1.07 26.43
C VAL A 16 -101.66 -2.00 27.67
N MET A 17 -100.56 -2.51 28.25
CA MET A 17 -100.01 -2.19 29.60
C MET A 17 -98.76 -3.06 29.95
N PRO A 18 -97.90 -2.66 30.93
CA PRO A 18 -96.46 -2.90 30.89
C PRO A 18 -95.99 -4.18 31.59
N ILE A 19 -94.94 -4.81 31.07
CA ILE A 19 -94.17 -5.85 31.77
C ILE A 19 -92.80 -5.26 32.09
N THR A 20 -92.55 -5.03 33.37
CA THR A 20 -91.21 -4.80 33.92
C THR A 20 -90.42 -6.11 33.86
N THR A 21 -89.42 -6.20 32.98
CA THR A 21 -88.46 -7.30 32.96
C THR A 21 -87.26 -6.97 33.86
N TYR A 22 -87.17 -7.63 35.01
CA TYR A 22 -85.93 -7.78 35.76
C TYR A 22 -85.09 -8.88 35.08
N SER A 23 -83.99 -8.52 34.40
CA SER A 23 -82.94 -9.49 34.06
C SER A 23 -81.99 -9.57 35.25
N ALA A 24 -82.19 -10.56 36.11
CA ALA A 24 -81.15 -11.01 37.01
C ALA A 24 -80.17 -11.83 36.17
N SER A 25 -78.94 -11.36 36.03
CA SER A 25 -77.83 -12.11 35.43
C SER A 25 -77.62 -13.42 36.20
N ILE A 26 -78.05 -14.54 35.64
CA ILE A 26 -77.73 -15.87 36.16
C ILE A 26 -76.21 -16.05 35.95
N LYS A 27 -75.44 -16.10 37.04
CA LYS A 27 -74.05 -16.54 36.97
C LYS A 27 -74.05 -18.06 36.81
N GLU A 28 -73.75 -18.54 35.62
CA GLU A 28 -73.46 -19.95 35.40
C GLU A 28 -72.19 -20.34 36.16
N LYS A 29 -72.24 -21.49 36.84
CA LYS A 29 -71.12 -22.03 37.60
C LYS A 29 -70.30 -22.88 36.62
N ILE A 30 -69.22 -22.31 36.10
CA ILE A 30 -68.27 -23.03 35.24
C ILE A 30 -67.26 -23.81 36.08
N GLU A 31 -66.96 -25.03 35.65
CA GLU A 31 -65.92 -25.88 36.24
C GLU A 31 -64.71 -25.90 35.30
N VAL A 32 -63.55 -25.51 35.81
CA VAL A 32 -62.30 -25.37 35.02
C VAL A 32 -61.19 -26.12 35.75
N GLN A 33 -60.51 -27.03 35.06
CA GLN A 33 -59.34 -27.71 35.62
C GLN A 33 -58.09 -26.87 35.32
N LYS A 34 -57.32 -26.52 36.36
CA LYS A 34 -56.07 -25.76 36.23
C LYS A 34 -54.89 -26.71 36.06
N ASP A 35 -53.90 -26.28 35.29
CA ASP A 35 -52.62 -26.96 35.08
C ASP A 35 -52.79 -28.38 34.51
N TYR A 36 -53.83 -28.59 33.71
CA TYR A 36 -54.18 -29.89 33.12
C TYR A 36 -53.10 -30.41 32.15
N ALA A 37 -52.46 -29.50 31.40
CA ALA A 37 -51.40 -29.82 30.46
C ALA A 37 -50.18 -28.89 30.61
N ALA A 38 -49.00 -29.41 30.30
CA ALA A 38 -47.77 -28.62 30.21
C ALA A 38 -47.60 -28.01 28.81
N ILE A 39 -46.91 -26.87 28.75
CA ILE A 39 -46.53 -26.24 27.48
C ILE A 39 -45.02 -26.35 27.33
N GLU A 40 -44.56 -26.79 26.17
CA GLU A 40 -43.15 -26.80 25.77
C GLU A 40 -43.00 -26.03 24.46
N VAL A 41 -42.10 -25.04 24.45
CA VAL A 41 -41.77 -24.24 23.27
C VAL A 41 -40.27 -24.37 23.04
N ASP A 42 -39.88 -24.79 21.84
CA ASP A 42 -38.48 -25.01 21.43
C ASP A 42 -37.66 -25.83 22.44
N GLY A 43 -38.24 -26.93 22.95
CA GLY A 43 -37.57 -27.84 23.89
C GLY A 43 -37.55 -27.37 25.35
N LYS A 44 -38.18 -26.22 25.65
CA LYS A 44 -38.21 -25.63 27.00
C LYS A 44 -39.63 -25.60 27.56
N ARG A 45 -39.81 -26.26 28.71
CA ARG A 45 -41.09 -26.29 29.42
C ARG A 45 -41.38 -24.94 30.09
N LEU A 46 -42.55 -24.37 29.80
CA LEU A 46 -43.02 -23.12 30.40
C LEU A 46 -43.64 -23.38 31.78
N LYS A 47 -43.58 -22.39 32.67
CA LYS A 47 -44.19 -22.43 34.01
C LYS A 47 -45.64 -21.92 34.03
N SER A 48 -46.19 -21.64 32.86
CA SER A 48 -47.48 -20.98 32.66
C SER A 48 -48.64 -21.88 33.04
N LYS A 49 -49.72 -21.28 33.54
CA LYS A 49 -50.94 -22.02 33.93
C LYS A 49 -51.80 -22.29 32.72
N THR A 50 -52.24 -23.53 32.58
CA THR A 50 -53.18 -23.94 31.52
C THR A 50 -54.55 -24.24 32.11
N TYR A 51 -55.60 -24.18 31.30
CA TYR A 51 -56.97 -24.39 31.75
C TYR A 51 -57.71 -25.33 30.81
N LEU A 52 -58.35 -26.36 31.34
CA LEU A 52 -59.29 -27.19 30.60
C LEU A 52 -60.72 -26.75 30.95
N TYR A 53 -61.48 -26.37 29.93
CA TYR A 53 -62.90 -26.01 30.05
C TYR A 53 -63.67 -26.67 28.90
N GLU A 54 -64.74 -27.41 29.24
CA GLU A 54 -65.57 -28.18 28.28
C GLU A 54 -64.70 -28.98 27.28
N ASP A 55 -63.76 -29.77 27.82
CA ASP A 55 -62.80 -30.59 27.05
C ASP A 55 -61.87 -29.81 26.09
N THR A 56 -61.89 -28.47 26.15
CA THR A 56 -61.02 -27.60 25.36
C THR A 56 -59.87 -27.08 26.22
N GLN A 57 -58.64 -27.29 25.75
CA GLN A 57 -57.43 -26.84 26.42
C GLN A 57 -57.08 -25.41 26.02
N TYR A 58 -56.96 -24.53 27.02
CA TYR A 58 -56.55 -23.14 26.89
C TYR A 58 -55.14 -22.95 27.44
N ALA A 59 -54.35 -22.17 26.70
CA ALA A 59 -52.98 -21.80 27.04
C ALA A 59 -52.81 -20.27 26.97
N PRO A 60 -51.94 -19.67 27.79
CA PRO A 60 -51.71 -18.22 27.79
C PRO A 60 -50.97 -17.79 26.53
N ILE A 61 -51.71 -17.18 25.60
CA ILE A 61 -51.23 -16.81 24.27
C ILE A 61 -50.09 -15.78 24.31
N ASP A 62 -50.08 -14.91 25.31
CA ASP A 62 -49.02 -13.93 25.55
C ASP A 62 -47.70 -14.60 25.92
N GLU A 63 -47.73 -15.56 26.86
CA GLU A 63 -46.54 -16.30 27.28
C GLU A 63 -46.01 -17.21 26.15
N VAL A 64 -46.92 -17.86 25.41
CA VAL A 64 -46.57 -18.69 24.24
C VAL A 64 -45.96 -17.84 23.12
N ALA A 65 -46.57 -16.71 22.79
CA ALA A 65 -46.05 -15.81 21.76
C ALA A 65 -44.70 -15.19 22.17
N HIS A 66 -44.52 -14.79 23.43
CA HIS A 66 -43.25 -14.28 23.93
C HIS A 66 -42.15 -15.35 23.86
N ALA A 67 -42.47 -16.60 24.20
CA ALA A 67 -41.52 -17.72 24.07
C ALA A 67 -41.08 -17.95 22.61
N LEU A 68 -41.95 -17.64 21.64
CA LEU A 68 -41.66 -17.68 20.20
C LEU A 68 -41.06 -16.37 19.63
N GLY A 69 -40.63 -15.44 20.49
CA GLY A 69 -40.07 -14.13 20.08
C GLY A 69 -41.10 -13.15 19.51
N GLY A 70 -42.39 -13.47 19.61
CA GLY A 70 -43.50 -12.62 19.15
C GLY A 70 -44.00 -11.64 20.21
N LYS A 71 -44.85 -10.70 19.76
CA LYS A 71 -45.55 -9.74 20.63
C LYS A 71 -47.06 -9.88 20.44
N VAL A 72 -47.79 -9.81 21.56
CA VAL A 72 -49.26 -9.80 21.58
C VAL A 72 -49.75 -8.42 22.01
N VAL A 73 -50.70 -7.87 21.26
CA VAL A 73 -51.37 -6.60 21.58
C VAL A 73 -52.88 -6.83 21.51
N TRP A 74 -53.57 -6.51 22.60
CA TRP A 74 -55.02 -6.55 22.65
C TRP A 74 -55.59 -5.17 22.31
N GLU A 75 -56.43 -5.10 21.28
CA GLU A 75 -57.16 -3.89 20.92
C GLU A 75 -58.58 -3.93 21.47
N GLU A 76 -58.79 -3.21 22.58
CA GLU A 76 -60.05 -3.23 23.34
C GLU A 76 -61.28 -2.84 22.51
N ASN A 77 -61.13 -1.87 21.60
CA ASN A 77 -62.23 -1.32 20.80
C ASN A 77 -62.69 -2.27 19.68
N SER A 78 -61.75 -3.01 19.09
CA SER A 78 -62.04 -3.95 17.99
C SER A 78 -62.23 -5.38 18.50
N LYS A 79 -61.92 -5.63 19.78
CA LYS A 79 -61.85 -6.97 20.38
C LYS A 79 -60.93 -7.90 19.56
N VAL A 80 -59.87 -7.34 18.98
CA VAL A 80 -58.89 -8.07 18.17
C VAL A 80 -57.62 -8.28 18.97
N LEU A 81 -57.17 -9.53 19.03
CA LEU A 81 -55.84 -9.89 19.49
C LEU A 81 -54.88 -9.87 18.30
N LYS A 82 -53.94 -8.93 18.26
CA LYS A 82 -52.88 -8.87 17.23
C LYS A 82 -51.64 -9.60 17.71
N ILE A 83 -51.17 -10.56 16.92
CA ILE A 83 -49.96 -11.33 17.19
C ILE A 83 -48.98 -11.05 16.05
N THR A 84 -47.78 -10.54 16.38
CA THR A 84 -46.71 -10.30 15.40
C THR A 84 -45.52 -11.22 15.72
N SER A 85 -45.08 -12.02 14.74
CA SER A 85 -43.83 -12.77 14.83
C SER A 85 -42.66 -11.91 14.39
N SER A 86 -41.53 -11.96 15.10
CA SER A 86 -40.26 -11.42 14.61
C SER A 86 -39.73 -12.33 13.50
N GLN A 87 -40.20 -12.15 12.26
CA GLN A 87 -39.49 -12.71 11.12
C GLN A 87 -38.10 -12.06 11.07
N SER A 88 -37.05 -12.87 11.07
CA SER A 88 -35.71 -12.41 10.70
C SER A 88 -35.79 -11.90 9.26
N ASN A 89 -35.74 -10.59 9.09
CA ASN A 89 -35.73 -10.03 7.74
C ASN A 89 -34.31 -10.18 7.19
N ASN A 90 -34.17 -10.90 6.08
CA ASN A 90 -32.98 -10.86 5.25
C ASN A 90 -33.07 -9.59 4.38
N ILE A 91 -32.23 -8.61 4.68
CA ILE A 91 -32.14 -7.35 3.94
C ILE A 91 -30.94 -7.46 3.00
N GLU A 92 -31.17 -7.27 1.70
CA GLU A 92 -30.10 -7.28 0.70
C GLU A 92 -29.90 -5.87 0.15
N LEU A 93 -28.68 -5.36 0.30
CA LEU A 93 -28.24 -4.05 -0.16
C LEU A 93 -27.21 -4.24 -1.27
N SER A 94 -27.27 -3.40 -2.30
CA SER A 94 -26.29 -3.39 -3.39
C SER A 94 -25.62 -2.02 -3.46
N TYR A 95 -24.36 -1.96 -3.05
CA TYR A 95 -23.55 -0.75 -3.11
C TYR A 95 -23.08 -0.53 -4.56
N LYS A 96 -23.55 0.55 -5.17
CA LYS A 96 -23.37 0.79 -6.60
C LYS A 96 -21.99 1.35 -6.95
N THR A 97 -21.39 2.10 -6.03
CA THR A 97 -20.06 2.69 -6.22
C THR A 97 -19.01 1.63 -6.03
N ALA A 98 -18.00 1.61 -6.91
CA ALA A 98 -16.87 0.70 -6.75
C ALA A 98 -16.12 1.03 -5.45
N VAL A 99 -15.88 0.00 -4.62
CA VAL A 99 -15.14 0.11 -3.35
C VAL A 99 -13.65 -0.03 -3.62
N ASP A 100 -12.80 0.76 -2.97
CA ASP A 100 -11.36 0.57 -3.12
C ASP A 100 -10.92 -0.83 -2.64
N TYR A 101 -10.02 -1.49 -3.37
CA TYR A 101 -9.64 -2.87 -3.08
C TYR A 101 -8.56 -3.00 -1.98
N TYR A 102 -7.89 -1.90 -1.64
CA TYR A 102 -6.80 -1.87 -0.67
C TYR A 102 -7.21 -1.15 0.62
N GLU A 103 -7.93 -0.04 0.51
CA GLU A 103 -8.57 0.66 1.64
C GLU A 103 -10.12 0.67 1.48
N PRO A 104 -10.79 -0.50 1.60
CA PRO A 104 -12.20 -0.62 1.30
C PRO A 104 -13.08 0.12 2.30
N VAL A 105 -13.83 1.09 1.79
CA VAL A 105 -14.80 1.88 2.56
C VAL A 105 -16.15 1.86 1.87
N ILE A 106 -17.19 1.52 2.63
CA ILE A 106 -18.59 1.60 2.21
C ILE A 106 -19.21 2.83 2.91
N SER A 107 -19.72 3.78 2.11
CA SER A 107 -20.42 4.96 2.63
C SER A 107 -21.77 4.59 3.23
N GLY A 108 -22.12 5.24 4.34
CA GLY A 108 -23.34 4.99 5.11
C GLY A 108 -24.58 5.72 4.68
N GLU A 109 -24.53 6.49 3.60
CA GLU A 109 -25.74 7.06 3.00
C GLU A 109 -26.68 5.97 2.43
N ASP A 110 -26.20 4.73 2.28
CA ASP A 110 -26.91 3.61 1.67
C ASP A 110 -27.45 2.55 2.66
N TYR A 111 -27.29 2.73 3.98
CA TYR A 111 -27.82 1.79 4.98
C TYR A 111 -28.53 2.48 6.16
N ASN A 112 -29.64 1.89 6.60
CA ASN A 112 -30.48 2.41 7.69
C ASN A 112 -30.54 1.43 8.87
N PHE A 113 -29.37 1.10 9.42
CA PHE A 113 -29.25 0.34 10.67
C PHE A 113 -28.22 1.00 11.57
N ASP A 114 -28.41 0.83 12.88
CA ASP A 114 -27.52 1.37 13.90
C ASP A 114 -26.28 0.47 14.03
N PRO A 115 -25.05 0.99 13.79
CA PRO A 115 -23.80 0.24 13.99
C PRO A 115 -23.69 -0.48 15.34
N ASP A 116 -24.25 0.11 16.40
CA ASP A 116 -24.18 -0.44 17.76
C ASP A 116 -25.03 -1.70 17.94
N THR A 117 -25.87 -2.03 16.95
CA THR A 117 -26.74 -3.22 16.96
C THR A 117 -26.13 -4.44 16.27
N ILE A 118 -24.92 -4.32 15.70
CA ILE A 118 -24.24 -5.40 14.99
C ILE A 118 -23.56 -6.35 15.99
N GLU A 119 -23.97 -7.62 15.99
CA GLU A 119 -23.39 -8.66 16.85
C GLU A 119 -22.26 -9.43 16.19
N ALA A 120 -22.33 -9.59 14.86
CA ALA A 120 -21.32 -10.31 14.10
C ALA A 120 -21.30 -9.86 12.64
N TYR A 121 -20.19 -10.16 11.97
CA TYR A 121 -20.03 -9.95 10.53
C TYR A 121 -19.22 -11.07 9.88
N THR A 122 -19.44 -11.23 8.58
CA THR A 122 -18.63 -12.11 7.72
C THR A 122 -18.44 -11.46 6.36
N LEU A 123 -17.19 -11.32 5.92
CA LEU A 123 -16.88 -10.94 4.55
C LEU A 123 -16.78 -12.19 3.67
N MET A 124 -17.48 -12.18 2.54
CA MET A 124 -17.52 -13.30 1.60
C MET A 124 -17.03 -12.86 0.22
N LYS A 125 -16.25 -13.74 -0.42
CA LYS A 125 -15.92 -13.69 -1.84
C LYS A 125 -16.50 -14.94 -2.49
N LYS A 126 -17.53 -14.79 -3.33
CA LYS A 126 -18.34 -15.94 -3.79
C LYS A 126 -18.87 -16.73 -2.58
N ASN A 127 -18.43 -17.98 -2.41
CA ASN A 127 -18.82 -18.87 -1.31
C ASN A 127 -17.71 -19.06 -0.26
N GLU A 128 -16.60 -18.34 -0.38
CA GLU A 128 -15.46 -18.43 0.54
C GLU A 128 -15.47 -17.25 1.52
N LYS A 129 -15.22 -17.56 2.80
CA LYS A 129 -15.03 -16.54 3.83
C LYS A 129 -13.65 -15.90 3.64
N ILE A 130 -13.60 -14.58 3.74
CA ILE A 130 -12.38 -13.79 3.75
C ILE A 130 -12.18 -13.23 5.15
N ASP A 131 -10.96 -13.39 5.67
CA ASP A 131 -10.60 -12.80 6.95
C ASP A 131 -10.33 -11.30 6.79
N ALA A 132 -11.12 -10.50 7.52
CA ALA A 132 -11.04 -9.06 7.56
C ALA A 132 -11.51 -8.57 8.93
N VAL A 133 -10.96 -7.46 9.39
CA VAL A 133 -11.50 -6.70 10.51
C VAL A 133 -12.44 -5.65 9.94
N VAL A 134 -13.66 -5.56 10.45
CA VAL A 134 -14.63 -4.56 10.00
C VAL A 134 -14.91 -3.60 11.16
N SER A 135 -14.74 -2.31 10.93
CA SER A 135 -15.14 -1.25 11.86
C SER A 135 -16.37 -0.53 11.33
N PHE A 136 -17.27 -0.18 12.25
CA PHE A 136 -18.52 0.45 11.94
C PHE A 136 -18.57 1.83 12.58
N GLU A 137 -18.79 2.84 11.76
CA GLU A 137 -19.04 4.22 12.15
C GLU A 137 -20.40 4.63 11.62
N LYS A 138 -21.00 5.68 12.22
CA LYS A 138 -22.37 6.13 11.90
C LYS A 138 -22.67 6.22 10.40
N ASN A 139 -21.72 6.71 9.61
CA ASN A 139 -21.88 6.91 8.17
C ASN A 139 -20.79 6.19 7.35
N ARG A 140 -20.08 5.22 7.93
CA ARG A 140 -18.96 4.55 7.24
C ARG A 140 -18.73 3.13 7.76
N ILE A 141 -18.53 2.18 6.86
CA ILE A 141 -18.00 0.86 7.19
C ILE A 141 -16.60 0.77 6.62
N ASN A 142 -15.59 0.61 7.47
CA ASN A 142 -14.23 0.36 7.02
C ASN A 142 -13.96 -1.15 7.10
N ILE A 143 -13.47 -1.70 6.00
CA ILE A 143 -13.09 -3.11 5.92
C ILE A 143 -11.56 -3.14 5.84
N THR A 144 -10.92 -3.79 6.80
CA THR A 144 -9.47 -3.99 6.83
C THR A 144 -9.20 -5.46 6.52
N PRO A 145 -9.00 -5.83 5.24
CA PRO A 145 -8.66 -7.21 4.88
C PRO A 145 -7.33 -7.60 5.53
N HIS A 146 -7.16 -8.88 5.89
CA HIS A 146 -5.89 -9.34 6.47
C HIS A 146 -4.70 -9.15 5.50
N THR A 147 -4.95 -9.18 4.19
CA THR A 147 -3.92 -8.95 3.17
C THR A 147 -4.38 -7.93 2.12
N TRP A 148 -5.36 -8.26 1.28
CA TRP A 148 -5.93 -7.39 0.24
C TRP A 148 -7.24 -7.95 -0.31
N MET A 149 -7.96 -7.13 -1.09
CA MET A 149 -9.07 -7.59 -1.94
C MET A 149 -8.66 -7.67 -3.41
N ASP A 150 -9.28 -8.56 -4.17
CA ASP A 150 -9.06 -8.69 -5.62
C ASP A 150 -9.64 -7.49 -6.36
N LEU A 151 -9.06 -7.15 -7.52
CA LEU A 151 -9.57 -6.09 -8.38
C LEU A 151 -10.88 -6.51 -9.07
N ASN A 152 -11.77 -5.54 -9.33
CA ASN A 152 -12.99 -5.72 -10.11
C ASN A 152 -13.86 -6.92 -9.67
N THR A 153 -13.85 -7.25 -8.38
CA THR A 153 -14.41 -8.49 -7.86
C THR A 153 -15.59 -8.21 -6.95
N ASN A 154 -16.61 -9.06 -7.03
CA ASN A 154 -17.80 -8.95 -6.19
C ASN A 154 -17.56 -9.60 -4.83
N TYR A 155 -17.98 -8.91 -3.78
CA TYR A 155 -17.94 -9.33 -2.39
C TYR A 155 -19.30 -9.12 -1.73
N THR A 156 -19.54 -9.86 -0.66
CA THR A 156 -20.74 -9.70 0.17
C THR A 156 -20.30 -9.58 1.63
N LEU A 157 -20.59 -8.44 2.25
CA LEU A 157 -20.47 -8.26 3.69
C LEU A 157 -21.80 -8.65 4.34
N LYS A 158 -21.80 -9.73 5.10
CA LYS A 158 -22.95 -10.20 5.87
C LYS A 158 -22.85 -9.67 7.29
N LEU A 159 -23.92 -9.04 7.77
CA LEU A 159 -24.05 -8.47 9.11
C LEU A 159 -25.19 -9.16 9.84
N PHE A 160 -24.97 -9.46 11.11
CA PHE A 160 -25.96 -10.06 12.01
C PHE A 160 -26.33 -9.01 13.06
N ILE A 161 -27.61 -8.65 13.10
CA ILE A 161 -28.13 -7.60 13.96
C ILE A 161 -28.82 -8.23 15.18
N ASN A 162 -28.68 -7.61 16.36
CA ASN A 162 -29.22 -8.09 17.63
C ASN A 162 -30.75 -8.28 17.69
N ASN A 163 -31.48 -7.70 16.72
CA ASN A 163 -32.92 -7.89 16.55
C ASN A 163 -33.27 -9.10 15.66
N GLY A 164 -32.28 -9.93 15.31
CA GLY A 164 -32.44 -11.12 14.45
C GLY A 164 -32.39 -10.82 12.95
N ASN A 165 -32.27 -9.56 12.52
CA ASN A 165 -32.12 -9.21 11.11
C ASN A 165 -30.75 -9.63 10.58
N ARG A 166 -30.72 -9.97 9.29
CA ARG A 166 -29.47 -10.27 8.57
C ARG A 166 -29.36 -9.31 7.40
N VAL A 167 -28.30 -8.52 7.36
CA VAL A 167 -28.05 -7.58 6.26
C VAL A 167 -26.93 -8.13 5.39
N SER A 168 -27.14 -8.23 4.08
CA SER A 168 -26.11 -8.58 3.11
C SER A 168 -25.82 -7.37 2.24
N ILE A 169 -24.62 -6.80 2.35
CA ILE A 169 -24.16 -5.68 1.52
C ILE A 169 -23.30 -6.27 0.41
N ASN A 170 -23.85 -6.31 -0.80
CA ASN A 170 -23.14 -6.69 -2.01
C ASN A 170 -22.41 -5.46 -2.56
N PHE A 171 -21.12 -5.60 -2.84
CA PHE A 171 -20.32 -4.53 -3.43
C PHE A 171 -19.28 -5.10 -4.38
N LYS A 172 -18.79 -4.24 -5.27
CA LYS A 172 -17.74 -4.58 -6.22
C LYS A 172 -16.52 -3.73 -5.96
N THR A 173 -15.34 -4.34 -5.90
CA THR A 173 -14.09 -3.59 -5.79
C THR A 173 -13.74 -2.90 -7.11
N SER A 174 -13.01 -1.79 -7.01
CA SER A 174 -12.51 -1.04 -8.17
C SER A 174 -11.41 -1.82 -8.91
N GLY A 175 -11.16 -1.41 -10.15
CA GLY A 175 -9.93 -1.77 -10.86
C GLY A 175 -8.77 -0.86 -10.45
N LEU A 176 -7.60 -1.06 -11.06
CA LEU A 176 -6.51 -0.11 -10.87
C LEU A 176 -6.94 1.30 -11.31
N PRO A 177 -6.58 2.35 -10.54
CA PRO A 177 -6.87 3.71 -10.92
C PRO A 177 -6.11 4.09 -12.18
N LYS A 178 -6.56 5.15 -12.85
CA LYS A 178 -5.78 5.75 -13.94
C LYS A 178 -4.46 6.29 -13.37
N LEU A 179 -3.35 5.94 -14.01
CA LEU A 179 -2.00 6.23 -13.52
C LEU A 179 -1.54 7.61 -14.00
N VAL A 180 -1.95 8.66 -13.28
CA VAL A 180 -1.58 10.05 -13.57
C VAL A 180 -0.75 10.60 -12.42
N SER A 181 0.38 11.24 -12.74
CA SER A 181 1.21 11.95 -11.76
C SER A 181 0.52 13.21 -11.26
N GLU A 182 0.63 13.45 -9.96
CA GLU A 182 0.04 14.58 -9.25
C GLU A 182 1.15 15.43 -8.62
N MET A 183 0.81 16.52 -7.92
CA MET A 183 1.81 17.35 -7.24
C MET A 183 2.56 16.57 -6.16
N GLY A 184 1.82 15.70 -5.46
CA GLY A 184 2.34 14.73 -4.51
C GLY A 184 2.80 13.45 -5.18
N GLN A 185 3.52 12.65 -4.40
CA GLN A 185 3.80 11.29 -4.78
C GLN A 185 2.57 10.41 -4.59
N LYS A 186 2.31 9.53 -5.55
CA LYS A 186 1.21 8.56 -5.48
C LYS A 186 1.76 7.15 -5.41
N ILE A 187 1.39 6.41 -4.36
CA ILE A 187 1.74 5.01 -4.16
C ILE A 187 0.47 4.19 -4.33
N ILE A 188 0.53 3.15 -5.17
CA ILE A 188 -0.61 2.32 -5.53
C ILE A 188 -0.25 0.88 -5.21
N PHE A 189 -1.00 0.25 -4.31
CA PHE A 189 -0.88 -1.18 -4.06
C PHE A 189 -1.44 -1.95 -5.25
N VAL A 190 -0.73 -2.96 -5.76
CA VAL A 190 -1.24 -3.88 -6.78
C VAL A 190 -1.25 -5.28 -6.19
N PRO A 191 -2.44 -5.90 -5.98
CA PRO A 191 -2.53 -7.25 -5.42
C PRO A 191 -1.93 -8.29 -6.39
N PRO A 192 -1.62 -9.51 -5.93
CA PRO A 192 -1.22 -10.60 -6.81
C PRO A 192 -2.21 -10.83 -7.95
N GLN A 193 -1.68 -11.18 -9.11
CA GLN A 193 -2.48 -11.58 -10.27
C GLN A 193 -1.88 -12.87 -10.84
N PRO A 194 -2.29 -14.04 -10.31
CA PRO A 194 -1.78 -15.33 -10.79
C PRO A 194 -2.03 -15.55 -12.28
N ASP A 195 -3.12 -15.02 -12.83
CA ASP A 195 -3.43 -15.04 -14.27
C ASP A 195 -2.46 -14.19 -15.12
N LYS A 196 -1.73 -13.26 -14.48
CA LYS A 196 -0.61 -12.51 -15.07
C LYS A 196 0.75 -13.09 -14.69
N GLY A 197 0.79 -14.19 -13.94
CA GLY A 197 2.00 -14.94 -13.63
C GLY A 197 2.79 -14.40 -12.43
N PHE A 198 2.14 -13.78 -11.45
CA PHE A 198 2.76 -13.41 -10.18
C PHE A 198 1.80 -13.60 -8.99
N ASN A 199 2.32 -14.18 -7.91
CA ASN A 199 1.59 -14.54 -6.68
C ASN A 199 1.89 -13.58 -5.52
N TYR A 200 2.85 -12.68 -5.68
CA TYR A 200 3.14 -11.61 -4.73
C TYR A 200 2.60 -10.25 -5.21
N PRO A 201 2.22 -9.34 -4.31
CA PRO A 201 1.85 -7.99 -4.68
C PRO A 201 3.06 -7.13 -5.00
N TYR A 202 2.81 -5.92 -5.52
CA TYR A 202 3.82 -4.88 -5.65
C TYR A 202 3.22 -3.49 -5.44
N TYR A 203 4.03 -2.53 -4.97
CA TYR A 203 3.67 -1.12 -5.04
C TYR A 203 4.09 -0.53 -6.37
N LEU A 204 3.23 0.28 -6.99
CA LEU A 204 3.55 1.16 -8.11
C LEU A 204 3.55 2.61 -7.60
N VAL A 205 4.69 3.26 -7.72
CA VAL A 205 4.93 4.64 -7.32
C VAL A 205 4.99 5.52 -8.55
N LEU A 206 4.15 6.56 -8.60
CA LEU A 206 4.21 7.58 -9.65
C LEU A 206 5.07 8.76 -9.17
N PRO A 207 5.94 9.30 -10.05
CA PRO A 207 6.76 10.46 -9.73
C PRO A 207 5.88 11.71 -9.64
N LYS A 208 6.37 12.72 -8.94
CA LYS A 208 5.72 14.04 -8.84
C LYS A 208 5.64 14.67 -10.22
N LYS A 209 4.51 15.32 -10.49
CA LYS A 209 4.20 15.96 -11.77
C LYS A 209 5.28 16.94 -12.22
N ASN A 210 5.82 17.75 -11.30
CA ASN A 210 6.87 18.72 -11.63
C ASN A 210 8.12 18.04 -12.20
N ASN A 211 8.51 16.88 -11.67
CA ASN A 211 9.67 16.16 -12.18
C ASN A 211 9.38 15.49 -13.53
N VAL A 212 8.14 15.03 -13.76
CA VAL A 212 7.71 14.55 -15.08
C VAL A 212 7.81 15.66 -16.11
N ASP A 213 7.31 16.85 -15.79
CA ASP A 213 7.31 18.00 -16.69
C ASP A 213 8.75 18.47 -17.00
N LYS A 214 9.65 18.50 -16.00
CA LYS A 214 11.08 18.81 -16.18
C LYS A 214 11.81 17.82 -17.09
N ASN A 215 11.34 16.57 -17.14
CA ASN A 215 11.92 15.51 -17.95
C ASN A 215 11.13 15.26 -19.25
N LYS A 216 10.23 16.17 -19.65
CA LYS A 216 9.43 16.04 -20.87
C LYS A 216 10.33 15.88 -22.10
N GLY A 217 9.98 14.94 -22.97
CA GLY A 217 10.74 14.61 -24.18
C GLY A 217 11.86 13.59 -23.96
N LYS A 218 12.16 13.20 -22.72
CA LYS A 218 13.06 12.09 -22.40
C LYS A 218 12.33 10.75 -22.46
N LYS A 219 13.07 9.66 -22.68
CA LYS A 219 12.52 8.29 -22.66
C LYS A 219 12.05 7.89 -21.27
N ASN A 220 10.94 7.17 -21.11
CA ASN A 220 10.50 6.70 -19.79
C ASN A 220 10.81 5.22 -19.62
N TYR A 221 11.57 4.90 -18.60
CA TYR A 221 11.84 3.54 -18.16
C TYR A 221 11.08 3.29 -16.88
N LEU A 222 10.54 2.09 -16.70
CA LEU A 222 10.10 1.69 -15.36
C LEU A 222 11.34 1.52 -14.49
N PHE A 223 11.29 2.09 -13.30
CA PHE A 223 12.32 1.93 -12.28
C PHE A 223 11.93 0.79 -11.34
N VAL A 224 12.87 -0.08 -10.96
CA VAL A 224 12.59 -1.27 -10.17
C VAL A 224 13.53 -1.33 -8.99
N GLU A 225 12.96 -1.59 -7.82
CA GLU A 225 13.71 -1.89 -6.59
C GLU A 225 12.93 -2.92 -5.79
N THR A 226 13.57 -4.02 -5.41
CA THR A 226 12.97 -4.93 -4.43
C THR A 226 13.17 -4.37 -3.03
N HIS A 227 12.20 -4.59 -2.14
CA HIS A 227 12.37 -4.18 -0.75
C HIS A 227 13.38 -5.10 -0.03
N ASN A 228 13.99 -4.57 1.02
CA ASN A 228 14.94 -5.28 1.87
C ASN A 228 14.59 -4.97 3.32
N THR A 229 14.03 -5.95 4.02
CA THR A 229 13.53 -5.82 5.40
C THR A 229 14.61 -5.83 6.46
N GLY A 230 15.84 -6.26 6.12
CA GLY A 230 16.89 -6.57 7.10
C GLY A 230 16.60 -7.79 8.00
N LYS A 231 15.32 -8.17 8.18
CA LYS A 231 14.85 -9.26 9.04
C LYS A 231 14.09 -10.33 8.25
N VAL A 232 14.02 -11.54 8.79
CA VAL A 232 13.16 -12.62 8.27
C VAL A 232 11.76 -12.50 8.87
N GLY A 233 10.75 -13.07 8.20
CA GLY A 233 9.40 -13.19 8.73
C GLY A 233 8.47 -13.90 7.75
N ASP A 234 7.56 -14.74 8.25
CA ASP A 234 6.63 -15.50 7.41
C ASP A 234 5.29 -14.76 7.17
N ASP A 235 4.97 -13.73 7.96
CA ASP A 235 3.73 -12.93 7.78
C ASP A 235 3.87 -11.94 6.61
N MET A 236 2.98 -12.06 5.63
CA MET A 236 2.89 -11.18 4.48
C MET A 236 2.68 -9.70 4.86
N ARG A 237 1.94 -9.40 5.94
CA ARG A 237 1.67 -8.02 6.38
C ARG A 237 2.94 -7.27 6.74
N PHE A 238 3.85 -7.93 7.45
CA PHE A 238 5.17 -7.36 7.77
C PHE A 238 5.90 -6.91 6.48
N HIS A 239 5.90 -7.75 5.44
CA HIS A 239 6.54 -7.39 4.17
C HIS A 239 5.79 -6.28 3.41
N ILE A 240 4.45 -6.20 3.52
CA ILE A 240 3.65 -5.11 2.93
C ILE A 240 4.01 -3.75 3.57
N GLU A 241 4.17 -3.70 4.89
CA GLU A 241 4.52 -2.48 5.63
C GLU A 241 5.97 -2.03 5.33
N GLU A 242 6.91 -2.97 5.33
CA GLU A 242 8.31 -2.70 5.01
C GLU A 242 8.48 -2.26 3.55
N ALA A 243 7.77 -2.90 2.62
CA ALA A 243 7.78 -2.48 1.23
C ALA A 243 7.12 -1.10 1.01
N TYR A 244 6.14 -0.73 1.84
CA TYR A 244 5.55 0.61 1.82
C TYR A 244 6.58 1.66 2.24
N THR A 245 7.32 1.38 3.32
CA THR A 245 8.44 2.23 3.77
C THR A 245 9.48 2.39 2.66
N VAL A 246 9.82 1.32 1.94
CA VAL A 246 10.71 1.39 0.77
C VAL A 246 10.07 2.16 -0.40
N ALA A 247 8.77 2.03 -0.63
CA ALA A 247 8.05 2.79 -1.67
C ALA A 247 8.15 4.30 -1.41
N GLU A 248 8.04 4.75 -0.16
CA GLU A 248 8.22 6.15 0.24
C GLU A 248 9.69 6.62 0.20
N ASN A 249 10.64 5.77 0.64
CA ASN A 249 11.95 6.23 1.07
C ASN A 249 13.17 5.68 0.29
N GLY A 250 13.04 4.55 -0.42
CA GLY A 250 14.15 3.88 -1.12
C GLY A 250 14.72 4.69 -2.29
N SER A 251 15.01 4.08 -3.43
CA SER A 251 15.42 4.80 -4.66
C SER A 251 14.41 5.82 -5.19
N ASN A 252 13.32 6.03 -4.45
CA ASN A 252 12.28 7.00 -4.68
C ASN A 252 12.81 8.36 -5.11
N TYR A 253 13.76 8.93 -4.36
CA TYR A 253 14.33 10.24 -4.71
C TYR A 253 14.98 10.24 -6.11
N VAL A 254 15.71 9.17 -6.45
CA VAL A 254 16.37 9.03 -7.76
C VAL A 254 15.33 8.88 -8.88
N ALA A 255 14.35 7.98 -8.70
CA ALA A 255 13.30 7.75 -9.69
C ALA A 255 12.42 9.00 -9.90
N ASP A 256 12.04 9.66 -8.80
CA ASP A 256 11.25 10.88 -8.80
C ASP A 256 11.99 12.03 -9.49
N LYS A 257 13.27 12.30 -9.17
CA LYS A 257 14.08 13.33 -9.86
C LYS A 257 14.20 13.09 -11.37
N LEU A 258 14.19 11.83 -11.81
CA LEU A 258 14.19 11.47 -13.24
C LEU A 258 12.79 11.52 -13.88
N GLY A 259 11.73 11.75 -13.09
CA GLY A 259 10.35 11.75 -13.55
C GLY A 259 9.89 10.36 -14.01
N LEU A 260 10.38 9.29 -13.37
CA LEU A 260 10.12 7.91 -13.76
C LEU A 260 9.17 7.20 -12.79
N PRO A 261 8.20 6.42 -13.29
CA PRO A 261 7.42 5.51 -12.44
C PRO A 261 8.32 4.39 -11.91
N ARG A 262 8.03 3.95 -10.69
CA ARG A 262 8.81 2.93 -9.96
C ARG A 262 7.91 1.81 -9.46
N ILE A 263 8.39 0.57 -9.45
CA ILE A 263 7.73 -0.51 -8.71
C ILE A 263 8.60 -1.03 -7.56
N VAL A 264 7.92 -1.51 -6.52
CA VAL A 264 8.50 -2.22 -5.38
C VAL A 264 7.80 -3.57 -5.21
N PRO A 265 8.35 -4.67 -5.75
CA PRO A 265 7.85 -6.02 -5.49
C PRO A 265 7.87 -6.37 -4.00
N ILE A 266 6.78 -6.95 -3.51
CA ILE A 266 6.60 -7.32 -2.10
C ILE A 266 6.82 -8.82 -1.95
N LEU A 267 8.09 -9.21 -1.93
CA LEU A 267 8.53 -10.61 -1.77
C LEU A 267 8.69 -10.95 -0.28
N VAL A 268 8.15 -12.09 0.16
CA VAL A 268 8.40 -12.58 1.53
C VAL A 268 9.83 -13.09 1.65
N ARG A 269 10.56 -12.65 2.69
CA ARG A 269 11.83 -13.25 3.14
C ARG A 269 11.53 -14.21 4.31
N PRO A 270 11.42 -15.53 4.06
CA PRO A 270 10.93 -16.46 5.06
C PRO A 270 11.88 -16.57 6.26
N GLU A 271 11.29 -16.74 7.44
CA GLU A 271 11.95 -17.25 8.64
C GLU A 271 11.98 -18.78 8.63
N SER A 272 10.96 -19.40 8.03
CA SER A 272 10.95 -20.84 7.80
C SER A 272 12.17 -21.28 6.98
N GLN A 273 12.70 -22.45 7.33
CA GLN A 273 13.75 -23.14 6.57
C GLN A 273 13.14 -24.30 5.78
N ILE A 274 13.81 -24.68 4.70
CA ILE A 274 13.52 -25.90 3.94
C ILE A 274 14.77 -26.77 3.89
N ASN A 275 14.67 -28.04 4.30
CA ASN A 275 15.83 -28.93 4.45
C ASN A 275 16.99 -28.33 5.26
N ASN A 276 16.68 -27.62 6.36
CA ASN A 276 17.65 -26.86 7.19
C ASN A 276 18.45 -25.80 6.41
N GLN A 277 17.89 -25.29 5.31
CA GLN A 277 18.49 -24.25 4.49
C GLN A 277 17.58 -23.02 4.45
N TRP A 278 18.21 -21.85 4.52
CA TRP A 278 17.54 -20.56 4.36
C TRP A 278 17.24 -20.27 2.89
N VAL A 279 16.13 -19.58 2.64
CA VAL A 279 15.76 -19.07 1.31
C VAL A 279 15.77 -17.55 1.38
N TYR A 280 16.73 -16.91 0.71
CA TYR A 280 16.90 -15.47 0.79
C TYR A 280 16.36 -14.77 -0.47
N THR A 281 15.03 -14.68 -0.55
CA THR A 281 14.30 -14.13 -1.70
C THR A 281 14.70 -12.69 -2.03
N HIS A 282 14.88 -11.83 -1.02
CA HIS A 282 15.30 -10.43 -1.20
C HIS A 282 16.68 -10.29 -1.84
N ALA A 283 17.53 -11.33 -1.77
CA ALA A 283 18.83 -11.36 -2.43
C ALA A 283 18.83 -12.14 -3.75
N LEU A 284 17.69 -12.70 -4.15
CA LEU A 284 17.61 -13.68 -5.24
C LEU A 284 18.70 -14.74 -5.14
N SER A 285 18.83 -15.36 -3.96
CA SER A 285 19.92 -16.30 -3.67
C SER A 285 19.85 -17.58 -4.51
N ARG A 286 20.89 -18.42 -4.42
CA ARG A 286 20.92 -19.69 -5.15
C ARG A 286 19.73 -20.58 -4.75
N ASN A 287 19.47 -20.71 -3.46
CA ASN A 287 18.33 -21.44 -2.91
C ASN A 287 17.00 -20.85 -3.38
N THR A 288 16.93 -19.52 -3.55
CA THR A 288 15.75 -18.88 -4.13
C THR A 288 15.49 -19.35 -5.57
N ILE A 289 16.53 -19.46 -6.39
CA ILE A 289 16.41 -19.91 -7.79
C ILE A 289 16.06 -21.41 -7.89
N PHE A 290 16.57 -22.24 -6.97
CA PHE A 290 16.37 -23.69 -6.96
C PHE A 290 15.30 -24.16 -5.96
N LEU A 291 14.45 -23.26 -5.47
CA LEU A 291 13.44 -23.58 -4.46
C LEU A 291 12.50 -24.71 -4.89
N GLU A 292 12.11 -24.76 -6.17
CA GLU A 292 11.27 -25.85 -6.71
C GLU A 292 11.92 -27.23 -6.53
N ASP A 293 13.24 -27.33 -6.74
CA ASP A 293 13.98 -28.57 -6.57
C ASP A 293 14.09 -28.92 -5.08
N MET A 294 14.35 -27.91 -4.23
CA MET A 294 14.39 -28.08 -2.77
C MET A 294 13.05 -28.56 -2.19
N LYS A 295 11.92 -28.04 -2.70
CA LYS A 295 10.56 -28.49 -2.31
C LYS A 295 10.30 -29.94 -2.68
N LYS A 296 10.70 -30.36 -3.89
CA LYS A 296 10.58 -31.76 -4.33
C LYS A 296 11.42 -32.69 -3.47
N GLU A 297 12.63 -32.28 -3.11
CA GLU A 297 13.53 -33.04 -2.24
C GLU A 297 13.02 -33.13 -0.80
N ALA A 298 12.42 -32.06 -0.27
CA ALA A 298 11.87 -32.02 1.08
C ALA A 298 10.61 -32.88 1.24
N GLY A 299 9.75 -32.93 0.21
CA GLY A 299 8.45 -33.61 0.25
C GLY A 299 7.38 -32.92 1.09
N GLN A 300 7.74 -32.35 2.25
CA GLN A 300 6.93 -31.49 3.10
C GLN A 300 7.67 -30.19 3.42
N TYR A 301 6.97 -29.06 3.41
CA TYR A 301 7.53 -27.74 3.66
C TYR A 301 6.44 -26.78 4.18
N ALA A 302 6.86 -25.66 4.77
CA ALA A 302 5.93 -24.66 5.31
C ALA A 302 5.14 -23.95 4.19
N GLU A 303 3.87 -23.60 4.45
CA GLU A 303 2.96 -22.96 3.49
C GLU A 303 3.53 -21.66 2.89
N VAL A 304 4.38 -20.95 3.65
CA VAL A 304 5.05 -19.72 3.20
C VAL A 304 5.81 -19.89 1.88
N PHE A 305 6.28 -21.10 1.55
CA PHE A 305 7.03 -21.41 0.33
C PHE A 305 6.14 -21.64 -0.92
N GLU A 306 4.83 -21.80 -0.77
CA GLU A 306 3.91 -22.05 -1.88
C GLU A 306 3.97 -20.95 -2.96
N PRO A 307 3.83 -19.65 -2.63
CA PRO A 307 3.88 -18.58 -3.64
C PRO A 307 5.29 -18.24 -4.13
N MET A 308 6.36 -18.86 -3.62
CA MET A 308 7.76 -18.43 -3.81
C MET A 308 8.45 -18.96 -5.07
N ASP A 309 7.79 -19.78 -5.88
CA ASP A 309 8.44 -20.34 -7.06
C ASP A 309 8.84 -19.26 -8.05
N ARG A 310 10.11 -19.31 -8.45
CA ARG A 310 10.68 -18.43 -9.48
C ARG A 310 10.30 -16.96 -9.27
N VAL A 311 10.57 -16.43 -8.07
CA VAL A 311 10.33 -15.01 -7.76
C VAL A 311 10.95 -14.06 -8.79
N ASP A 312 12.04 -14.47 -9.44
CA ASP A 312 12.63 -13.74 -10.57
C ASP A 312 11.67 -13.62 -11.77
N ARG A 313 10.97 -14.70 -12.13
CA ARG A 313 9.94 -14.67 -13.19
C ARG A 313 8.72 -13.86 -12.75
N GLN A 314 8.32 -13.95 -11.49
CA GLN A 314 7.22 -13.16 -10.96
C GLN A 314 7.52 -11.66 -11.04
N VAL A 315 8.72 -11.22 -10.64
CA VAL A 315 9.15 -9.82 -10.79
C VAL A 315 9.20 -9.40 -12.26
N ALA A 316 9.68 -10.27 -13.16
CA ALA A 316 9.63 -10.00 -14.60
C ALA A 316 8.19 -9.80 -15.12
N ASN A 317 7.21 -10.53 -14.59
CA ASN A 317 5.80 -10.38 -14.93
C ASN A 317 5.17 -9.14 -14.30
N MET A 318 5.54 -8.77 -13.07
CA MET A 318 5.14 -7.51 -12.44
C MET A 318 5.63 -6.30 -13.25
N ILE A 319 6.88 -6.32 -13.74
CA ILE A 319 7.43 -5.29 -14.63
C ILE A 319 6.57 -5.12 -15.88
N LYS A 320 6.24 -6.23 -16.55
CA LYS A 320 5.39 -6.21 -17.76
C LYS A 320 4.01 -5.65 -17.44
N HIS A 321 3.37 -6.15 -16.39
CA HIS A 321 2.04 -5.72 -15.95
C HIS A 321 2.01 -4.22 -15.61
N ALA A 322 3.00 -3.72 -14.86
CA ALA A 322 3.11 -2.30 -14.55
C ALA A 322 3.28 -1.44 -15.81
N ASN A 323 4.20 -1.82 -16.71
CA ASN A 323 4.44 -1.11 -17.97
C ASN A 323 3.19 -1.06 -18.86
N GLU A 324 2.44 -2.16 -18.96
CA GLU A 324 1.19 -2.21 -19.71
C GLU A 324 0.14 -1.25 -19.14
N ASN A 325 -0.04 -1.22 -17.82
CA ASN A 325 -1.00 -0.32 -17.17
C ASN A 325 -0.58 1.16 -17.30
N LEU A 326 0.72 1.46 -17.20
CA LEU A 326 1.25 2.80 -17.45
C LEU A 326 0.99 3.25 -18.89
N ARG A 327 1.22 2.38 -19.88
CA ARG A 327 0.93 2.65 -21.30
C ARG A 327 -0.56 2.88 -21.54
N LYS A 328 -1.44 2.06 -20.96
CA LYS A 328 -2.90 2.25 -21.00
C LYS A 328 -3.33 3.59 -20.40
N SER A 329 -2.57 4.10 -19.42
CA SER A 329 -2.79 5.41 -18.81
C SER A 329 -2.17 6.58 -19.57
N GLY A 330 -1.48 6.33 -20.70
CA GLY A 330 -0.92 7.36 -21.59
C GLY A 330 0.60 7.57 -21.47
N TRP A 331 1.31 6.81 -20.63
CA TRP A 331 2.76 6.91 -20.52
C TRP A 331 3.47 6.29 -21.72
N LYS A 332 4.46 7.01 -22.27
CA LYS A 332 5.35 6.49 -23.31
C LYS A 332 6.51 5.70 -22.67
N MET A 333 6.24 4.45 -22.31
CA MET A 333 7.20 3.56 -21.63
C MET A 333 8.04 2.74 -22.61
N GLU A 334 9.34 2.65 -22.34
CA GLU A 334 10.28 1.73 -22.99
C GLU A 334 10.14 0.31 -22.44
N ASP A 335 10.55 -0.70 -23.22
CA ASP A 335 10.40 -2.11 -22.83
C ASP A 335 11.39 -2.54 -21.74
N LYS A 336 12.60 -1.97 -21.75
CA LYS A 336 13.61 -2.24 -20.73
C LYS A 336 13.33 -1.44 -19.46
N VAL A 337 14.01 -1.79 -18.36
CA VAL A 337 13.89 -1.13 -17.07
C VAL A 337 15.20 -0.56 -16.55
N PHE A 338 15.09 0.38 -15.63
CA PHE A 338 16.16 0.72 -14.68
C PHE A 338 15.98 -0.09 -13.41
N PHE A 339 17.08 -0.59 -12.86
CA PHE A 339 17.07 -1.39 -11.64
C PHE A 339 18.01 -0.78 -10.62
N TRP A 340 17.55 -0.64 -9.38
CA TRP A 340 18.38 -0.22 -8.26
C TRP A 340 18.19 -1.14 -7.07
N GLY A 341 19.22 -1.29 -6.24
CA GLY A 341 19.09 -1.99 -4.96
C GLY A 341 20.28 -1.77 -4.04
N PHE A 342 20.05 -1.98 -2.74
CA PHE A 342 21.04 -1.86 -1.68
C PHE A 342 20.98 -3.07 -0.72
N SER A 343 22.15 -3.53 -0.28
CA SER A 343 22.33 -4.74 0.52
C SER A 343 21.66 -5.95 -0.19
N ALA A 344 20.75 -6.68 0.45
CA ALA A 344 20.05 -7.80 -0.20
C ALA A 344 19.34 -7.40 -1.51
N SER A 345 18.63 -6.26 -1.55
CA SER A 345 18.01 -5.82 -2.80
C SER A 345 19.03 -5.42 -3.88
N GLY A 346 20.24 -5.06 -3.48
CA GLY A 346 21.39 -4.86 -4.38
C GLY A 346 21.85 -6.17 -5.00
N ASP A 347 21.96 -7.23 -4.21
CA ASP A 347 22.19 -8.59 -4.69
C ASP A 347 21.10 -9.01 -5.69
N PHE A 348 19.82 -8.74 -5.38
CA PHE A 348 18.72 -8.99 -6.32
C PHE A 348 18.89 -8.22 -7.62
N ALA A 349 19.13 -6.91 -7.57
CA ALA A 349 19.29 -6.07 -8.76
C ALA A 349 20.46 -6.55 -9.63
N ASN A 350 21.60 -6.89 -9.01
CA ASN A 350 22.78 -7.44 -9.68
C ASN A 350 22.44 -8.74 -10.40
N ARG A 351 21.88 -9.71 -9.67
CA ARG A 351 21.57 -11.06 -10.16
C ARG A 351 20.44 -11.08 -11.17
N PHE A 352 19.39 -10.27 -10.97
CA PHE A 352 18.31 -10.10 -11.94
C PHE A 352 18.83 -9.51 -13.25
N SER A 353 19.69 -8.47 -13.19
CA SER A 353 20.31 -7.90 -14.39
C SER A 353 21.24 -8.87 -15.12
N PHE A 354 21.77 -9.86 -14.41
CA PHE A 354 22.58 -10.94 -14.98
C PHE A 354 21.71 -12.00 -15.68
N LEU A 355 20.61 -12.43 -15.05
CA LEU A 355 19.69 -13.45 -15.57
C LEU A 355 18.76 -12.95 -16.68
N TYR A 356 18.40 -11.66 -16.67
CA TYR A 356 17.46 -11.02 -17.61
C TYR A 356 18.06 -9.78 -18.32
N PRO A 357 19.23 -9.90 -18.97
CA PRO A 357 19.88 -8.75 -19.60
C PRO A 357 19.07 -8.10 -20.74
N GLU A 358 18.13 -8.84 -21.34
CA GLU A 358 17.19 -8.34 -22.34
C GLU A 358 16.14 -7.40 -21.75
N MET A 359 15.82 -7.53 -20.45
CA MET A 359 14.84 -6.69 -19.76
C MET A 359 15.46 -5.46 -19.10
N VAL A 360 16.76 -5.48 -18.83
CA VAL A 360 17.41 -4.39 -18.08
C VAL A 360 18.19 -3.47 -19.02
N LYS A 361 18.02 -2.16 -18.84
CA LYS A 361 18.78 -1.11 -19.54
C LYS A 361 20.00 -0.69 -18.73
N ALA A 362 19.79 -0.41 -17.44
CA ALA A 362 20.83 -0.02 -16.51
C ALA A 362 20.50 -0.55 -15.11
N ALA A 363 21.52 -1.00 -14.38
CA ALA A 363 21.41 -1.50 -13.02
C ALA A 363 22.45 -0.84 -12.12
N CYS A 364 22.02 -0.36 -10.96
CA CYS A 364 22.89 0.14 -9.90
C CYS A 364 22.66 -0.70 -8.65
N PHE A 365 23.72 -1.25 -8.05
CA PHE A 365 23.57 -2.19 -6.94
C PHE A 365 24.76 -2.15 -6.00
N SER A 366 24.51 -2.37 -4.71
CA SER A 366 25.59 -2.58 -3.76
C SER A 366 26.30 -3.92 -4.02
N GLY A 367 27.62 -3.96 -3.87
CA GLY A 367 28.45 -5.14 -4.10
C GLY A 367 29.10 -5.19 -5.47
N TYR A 368 29.71 -6.33 -5.79
CA TYR A 368 30.47 -6.52 -7.02
C TYR A 368 29.62 -7.20 -8.11
N PRO A 369 29.74 -6.80 -9.40
CA PRO A 369 28.94 -7.42 -10.47
C PRO A 369 29.15 -8.94 -10.57
N VAL A 370 28.08 -9.69 -10.87
CA VAL A 370 28.19 -11.12 -11.21
C VAL A 370 29.19 -11.31 -12.35
N PHE A 371 30.13 -12.24 -12.19
CA PHE A 371 31.22 -12.42 -13.16
C PHE A 371 30.70 -13.10 -14.43
N PRO A 372 30.93 -12.54 -15.63
CA PRO A 372 30.41 -13.11 -16.87
C PRO A 372 31.29 -14.25 -17.42
N ILE A 373 31.64 -15.22 -16.57
CA ILE A 373 32.50 -16.37 -16.89
C ILE A 373 31.90 -17.68 -16.39
N LYS A 374 32.15 -18.77 -17.11
CA LYS A 374 31.71 -20.12 -16.71
C LYS A 374 32.72 -20.83 -15.80
N LYS A 375 34.01 -20.57 -15.96
CA LYS A 375 35.09 -21.22 -15.19
C LYS A 375 36.23 -20.25 -14.92
N GLU A 376 36.89 -20.40 -13.79
CA GLU A 376 38.16 -19.73 -13.50
C GLU A 376 39.02 -20.66 -12.63
N GLN A 377 40.26 -20.90 -13.07
CA GLN A 377 41.12 -21.94 -12.50
C GLN A 377 40.39 -23.29 -12.42
N LYS A 378 40.35 -23.92 -11.23
CA LYS A 378 39.65 -25.19 -10.98
C LYS A 378 38.16 -25.02 -10.68
N TYR A 379 37.66 -23.80 -10.55
CA TYR A 379 36.31 -23.53 -10.09
C TYR A 379 35.32 -23.42 -11.25
N ASN A 380 34.18 -24.11 -11.12
CA ASN A 380 33.00 -23.83 -11.91
C ASN A 380 32.34 -22.60 -11.28
N MET A 381 32.27 -21.50 -12.03
CA MET A 381 31.75 -20.23 -11.53
C MET A 381 30.21 -20.27 -11.59
N ILE A 382 29.60 -20.93 -10.61
CA ILE A 382 28.14 -21.11 -10.50
C ILE A 382 27.45 -19.81 -10.08
N TYR A 383 26.15 -19.71 -10.37
CA TYR A 383 25.30 -18.66 -9.82
C TYR A 383 25.27 -18.69 -8.28
N PRO A 384 25.35 -17.54 -7.59
CA PRO A 384 25.29 -16.17 -8.13
C PRO A 384 26.65 -15.55 -8.48
N LEU A 385 27.75 -16.29 -8.38
CA LEU A 385 29.10 -15.77 -8.64
C LEU A 385 29.50 -15.79 -10.12
N GLY A 386 28.89 -16.63 -10.96
CA GLY A 386 29.16 -16.64 -12.39
C GLY A 386 28.13 -17.36 -13.25
N ALA A 387 28.54 -17.73 -14.47
CA ALA A 387 27.66 -18.17 -15.55
C ALA A 387 27.67 -19.67 -15.85
N TYR A 388 28.29 -20.50 -15.00
CA TYR A 388 28.43 -21.94 -15.26
C TYR A 388 27.10 -22.64 -15.50
N ASP A 389 26.12 -22.40 -14.63
CA ASP A 389 24.79 -23.00 -14.63
C ASP A 389 23.69 -22.07 -15.21
N TYR A 390 24.09 -21.01 -15.92
CA TYR A 390 23.18 -20.05 -16.54
C TYR A 390 22.11 -20.72 -17.43
N LYS A 391 22.52 -21.72 -18.24
CA LYS A 391 21.61 -22.49 -19.09
C LYS A 391 20.61 -23.30 -18.29
N LYS A 392 21.04 -23.88 -17.17
CA LYS A 392 20.15 -24.65 -16.27
C LYS A 392 19.05 -23.74 -15.72
N ILE A 393 19.40 -22.51 -15.33
CA ILE A 393 18.49 -21.56 -14.69
C ILE A 393 17.52 -20.91 -15.71
N THR A 394 18.06 -20.48 -16.85
CA THR A 394 17.34 -19.63 -17.81
C THR A 394 16.83 -20.38 -19.04
N GLY A 395 17.32 -21.60 -19.30
CA GLY A 395 17.11 -22.33 -20.55
C GLY A 395 17.89 -21.78 -21.75
N LYS A 396 18.67 -20.70 -21.59
CA LYS A 396 19.41 -20.01 -22.66
C LYS A 396 20.91 -20.15 -22.47
N GLU A 397 21.69 -20.16 -23.55
CA GLU A 397 23.16 -20.05 -23.42
C GLU A 397 23.55 -18.64 -22.93
N PHE A 398 24.57 -18.59 -22.08
CA PHE A 398 25.12 -17.33 -21.62
C PHE A 398 25.73 -16.53 -22.78
N SER A 399 25.44 -15.23 -22.84
CA SER A 399 25.97 -14.32 -23.87
C SER A 399 26.62 -13.11 -23.22
N LEU A 400 27.96 -13.00 -23.36
CA LEU A 400 28.71 -11.83 -22.91
C LEU A 400 28.23 -10.54 -23.59
N LYS A 401 27.80 -10.62 -24.86
CA LYS A 401 27.21 -9.49 -25.59
C LYS A 401 25.91 -9.02 -24.95
N ALA A 402 25.02 -9.95 -24.58
CA ALA A 402 23.77 -9.61 -23.90
C ALA A 402 24.06 -9.03 -22.51
N TYR A 403 24.95 -9.66 -21.75
CA TYR A 403 25.43 -9.15 -20.47
C TYR A 403 25.93 -7.71 -20.61
N ASN A 404 26.86 -7.44 -21.52
CA ASN A 404 27.41 -6.09 -21.77
C ASN A 404 26.44 -5.11 -22.46
N SER A 405 25.20 -5.52 -22.76
CA SER A 405 24.15 -4.59 -23.23
C SER A 405 23.45 -3.83 -22.10
N VAL A 406 23.72 -4.23 -20.85
CA VAL A 406 23.23 -3.60 -19.63
C VAL A 406 24.33 -2.72 -19.04
N ALA A 407 24.04 -1.45 -18.78
CA ALA A 407 24.95 -0.63 -17.98
C ALA A 407 24.90 -1.08 -16.52
N ARG A 408 26.05 -1.35 -15.90
CA ARG A 408 26.12 -1.77 -14.48
C ARG A 408 27.01 -0.83 -13.67
N LEU A 409 26.49 -0.39 -12.53
CA LEU A 409 27.21 0.34 -11.50
C LEU A 409 27.14 -0.46 -10.19
N GLY A 410 28.23 -1.16 -9.86
CA GLY A 410 28.41 -1.77 -8.53
C GLY A 410 28.95 -0.73 -7.54
N TYR A 411 28.55 -0.77 -6.28
CA TYR A 411 29.11 0.14 -5.28
C TYR A 411 29.25 -0.45 -3.88
N VAL A 412 30.18 0.06 -3.09
CA VAL A 412 30.33 -0.26 -1.66
C VAL A 412 30.88 0.95 -0.88
N GLY A 413 30.66 0.96 0.43
CA GLY A 413 31.39 1.84 1.35
C GLY A 413 32.72 1.23 1.77
N SER A 414 33.77 2.04 1.93
CA SER A 414 35.08 1.53 2.35
C SER A 414 35.12 1.08 3.81
N ALA A 415 34.15 1.51 4.63
CA ALA A 415 33.99 1.13 6.03
C ALA A 415 32.81 0.16 6.25
N ASP A 416 32.21 -0.34 5.17
CA ASP A 416 31.19 -1.38 5.24
C ASP A 416 31.84 -2.72 5.62
N ASN A 417 31.58 -3.23 6.82
CA ASN A 417 32.16 -4.49 7.26
C ASN A 417 31.28 -5.71 6.97
N ASN A 418 30.15 -5.55 6.27
CA ASN A 418 29.32 -6.67 5.86
C ASN A 418 29.94 -7.48 4.73
N ASP A 419 29.55 -8.76 4.65
CA ASP A 419 29.94 -9.64 3.56
C ASP A 419 29.42 -9.08 2.22
N PRO A 420 30.26 -9.05 1.17
CA PRO A 420 29.92 -8.39 -0.09
C PRO A 420 28.93 -9.18 -0.97
N ALA A 421 28.56 -10.40 -0.57
CA ALA A 421 27.58 -11.23 -1.27
C ALA A 421 26.92 -12.21 -0.30
N ILE A 422 25.60 -12.34 -0.38
CA ILE A 422 24.83 -13.35 0.35
C ILE A 422 24.93 -14.69 -0.41
N LEU A 423 25.51 -15.71 0.22
CA LEU A 423 25.83 -17.02 -0.38
C LEU A 423 25.21 -18.17 0.41
N ASP A 424 24.66 -19.16 -0.30
CA ASP A 424 23.87 -20.22 0.34
C ASP A 424 24.66 -21.51 0.57
N THR A 425 25.68 -21.79 -0.25
CA THR A 425 26.41 -23.07 -0.22
C THR A 425 27.88 -22.93 0.20
N PRO A 426 28.47 -23.96 0.84
CA PRO A 426 29.91 -23.98 1.12
C PRO A 426 30.79 -23.82 -0.13
N TYR A 427 30.32 -24.28 -1.29
CA TYR A 427 31.07 -24.13 -2.54
C TYR A 427 31.11 -22.67 -3.03
N GLU A 428 30.02 -21.93 -2.88
CA GLU A 428 30.01 -20.48 -3.14
C GLU A 428 31.00 -19.75 -2.22
N GLN A 429 30.96 -20.05 -0.91
CA GLN A 429 31.87 -19.48 0.08
C GLN A 429 33.34 -19.81 -0.23
N GLU A 430 33.64 -21.04 -0.69
CA GLU A 430 34.98 -21.42 -1.12
C GLU A 430 35.48 -20.56 -2.29
N ILE A 431 34.65 -20.32 -3.30
CA ILE A 431 35.00 -19.46 -4.44
C ILE A 431 35.25 -18.03 -3.95
N GLN A 432 34.35 -17.48 -3.14
CA GLN A 432 34.47 -16.12 -2.61
C GLN A 432 35.78 -15.93 -1.82
N THR A 433 36.09 -16.88 -0.95
CA THR A 433 37.23 -16.79 -0.02
C THR A 433 38.56 -17.10 -0.71
N LYS A 434 38.67 -18.25 -1.40
CA LYS A 434 39.93 -18.75 -1.94
C LYS A 434 40.27 -18.16 -3.30
N LEU A 435 39.28 -17.91 -4.17
CA LEU A 435 39.52 -17.42 -5.52
C LEU A 435 39.39 -15.90 -5.62
N LEU A 436 38.27 -15.35 -5.15
CA LEU A 436 37.95 -13.93 -5.33
C LEU A 436 38.58 -13.03 -4.25
N SER A 437 38.84 -13.59 -3.06
CA SER A 437 39.38 -12.88 -1.87
C SER A 437 38.60 -11.62 -1.50
N LEU A 438 37.27 -11.73 -1.47
CA LEU A 438 36.36 -10.62 -1.18
C LEU A 438 36.25 -10.27 0.33
N ILE A 439 37.20 -10.64 1.20
CA ILE A 439 36.99 -10.65 2.67
C ILE A 439 37.69 -9.49 3.43
N GLU A 440 38.76 -8.87 2.91
CA GLU A 440 39.48 -7.79 3.64
C GLU A 440 39.61 -6.46 2.87
N TYR A 441 39.10 -5.35 3.43
CA TYR A 441 39.19 -4.00 2.84
C TYR A 441 40.55 -3.34 3.16
N PRO A 442 41.10 -2.47 2.30
CA PRO A 442 40.58 -1.98 1.01
C PRO A 442 40.91 -2.88 -0.20
N ASP A 443 41.69 -3.95 -0.02
CA ASP A 443 42.17 -4.81 -1.10
C ASP A 443 41.11 -5.78 -1.66
N LYS A 444 39.88 -5.82 -1.08
CA LYS A 444 38.78 -6.76 -1.36
C LYS A 444 38.56 -7.03 -2.84
N TRP A 445 38.76 -6.04 -3.70
CA TRP A 445 38.41 -6.17 -5.12
C TRP A 445 39.60 -6.38 -6.05
N ASN A 446 40.84 -6.47 -5.57
CA ASN A 446 42.00 -6.57 -6.48
C ASN A 446 41.99 -7.84 -7.34
N LYS A 447 41.72 -9.02 -6.75
CA LYS A 447 41.61 -10.28 -7.51
C LYS A 447 40.33 -10.32 -8.35
N ALA A 448 39.20 -9.92 -7.77
CA ALA A 448 37.93 -9.77 -8.48
C ALA A 448 38.06 -8.87 -9.72
N THR A 449 38.70 -7.72 -9.61
CA THR A 449 38.98 -6.76 -10.68
C THR A 449 39.79 -7.41 -11.81
N LYS A 450 40.83 -8.17 -11.48
CA LYS A 450 41.64 -8.89 -12.49
C LYS A 450 40.81 -9.94 -13.23
N ILE A 451 40.03 -10.75 -12.51
CA ILE A 451 39.17 -11.80 -13.08
C ILE A 451 38.07 -11.15 -13.94
N PHE A 452 37.43 -10.10 -13.46
CA PHE A 452 36.39 -9.38 -14.17
C PHE A 452 36.93 -8.72 -15.44
N LYS A 453 38.09 -8.06 -15.38
CA LYS A 453 38.74 -7.50 -16.58
C LYS A 453 39.08 -8.58 -17.61
N LYS A 454 39.61 -9.72 -17.16
CA LYS A 454 39.90 -10.89 -18.02
C LYS A 454 38.64 -11.47 -18.68
N SER A 455 37.49 -11.39 -18.01
CA SER A 455 36.22 -11.89 -18.54
C SER A 455 35.66 -11.11 -19.73
N GLY A 456 36.14 -9.88 -19.98
CA GLY A 456 35.57 -8.97 -20.97
C GLY A 456 34.23 -8.35 -20.54
N GLY A 457 33.83 -8.50 -19.29
CA GLY A 457 32.68 -7.82 -18.69
C GLY A 457 32.86 -6.31 -18.67
N GLN A 458 31.75 -5.59 -18.85
CA GLN A 458 31.69 -4.13 -18.78
C GLN A 458 30.83 -3.68 -17.60
N ALA A 459 31.43 -2.91 -16.70
CA ALA A 459 30.79 -2.33 -15.53
C ALA A 459 31.56 -1.09 -15.06
N GLN A 460 30.95 -0.34 -14.17
CA GLN A 460 31.61 0.61 -13.29
C GLN A 460 31.48 0.10 -11.86
N THR A 461 32.52 0.28 -11.06
CA THR A 461 32.51 -0.03 -9.64
C THR A 461 33.00 1.17 -8.84
N ASN A 462 32.23 1.61 -7.85
CA ASN A 462 32.55 2.74 -6.97
C ASN A 462 32.81 2.25 -5.53
N VAL A 463 33.88 2.70 -4.91
CA VAL A 463 34.14 2.58 -3.48
C VAL A 463 34.07 3.97 -2.86
N TYR A 464 33.07 4.22 -2.02
CA TYR A 464 32.88 5.50 -1.36
C TYR A 464 33.66 5.52 -0.04
N ILE A 465 34.63 6.44 0.05
CA ILE A 465 35.56 6.51 1.18
C ILE A 465 34.84 7.01 2.43
N GLY A 466 34.93 6.25 3.52
CA GLY A 466 34.33 6.56 4.82
C GLY A 466 32.88 6.13 4.99
N ALA A 467 32.19 5.73 3.92
CA ALA A 467 30.82 5.23 3.99
C ALA A 467 30.77 3.85 4.66
N GLY A 468 29.79 3.64 5.53
CA GLY A 468 29.50 2.35 6.18
C GLY A 468 28.53 1.49 5.36
N HIS A 469 27.73 0.66 6.04
CA HIS A 469 26.65 -0.11 5.40
C HIS A 469 25.38 0.73 5.22
N GLU A 470 25.45 1.73 4.34
CA GLU A 470 24.35 2.67 4.11
C GLU A 470 24.09 2.91 2.61
N PRO A 471 22.82 3.08 2.19
CA PRO A 471 22.48 3.28 0.78
C PRO A 471 22.78 4.69 0.27
N TYR A 472 22.95 5.65 1.19
CA TYR A 472 23.16 7.06 0.92
C TYR A 472 24.35 7.58 1.71
N TYR A 473 25.30 8.13 0.99
CA TYR A 473 26.44 8.84 1.53
C TYR A 473 26.79 9.99 0.60
N LYS A 474 27.72 10.86 1.02
CA LYS A 474 28.21 11.98 0.21
C LYS A 474 28.58 11.53 -1.21
N GLY A 475 27.93 12.14 -2.21
CA GLY A 475 28.15 11.86 -3.64
C GLY A 475 27.36 10.68 -4.22
N MET A 476 26.95 9.69 -3.40
CA MET A 476 26.29 8.45 -3.88
C MET A 476 25.00 8.73 -4.67
N THR A 477 24.07 9.48 -4.08
CA THR A 477 22.78 9.78 -4.70
C THR A 477 22.92 10.50 -6.04
N GLN A 478 23.90 11.41 -6.12
CA GLN A 478 24.18 12.14 -7.36
C GLN A 478 24.79 11.24 -8.42
N ASP A 479 25.65 10.29 -8.03
CA ASP A 479 26.22 9.30 -8.93
C ASP A 479 25.14 8.39 -9.52
N TYR A 480 24.16 7.96 -8.71
CA TYR A 480 23.00 7.20 -9.20
C TYR A 480 22.22 8.00 -10.26
N ILE A 481 21.87 9.25 -9.95
CA ILE A 481 21.15 10.15 -10.87
C ILE A 481 21.95 10.34 -12.16
N ASN A 482 23.25 10.60 -12.05
CA ASN A 482 24.13 10.81 -13.19
C ASN A 482 24.22 9.54 -14.07
N PHE A 483 24.38 8.37 -13.45
CA PHE A 483 24.48 7.09 -14.13
C PHE A 483 23.21 6.73 -14.91
N PHE A 484 22.04 6.81 -14.27
CA PHE A 484 20.76 6.55 -14.95
C PHE A 484 20.46 7.60 -16.02
N SER A 485 20.72 8.89 -15.73
CA SER A 485 20.55 9.97 -16.71
C SER A 485 21.40 9.76 -17.97
N ALA A 486 22.67 9.36 -17.79
CA ALA A 486 23.57 9.11 -18.91
C ALA A 486 23.12 7.92 -19.78
N ASN A 487 22.46 6.92 -19.18
CA ASN A 487 22.00 5.72 -19.87
C ASN A 487 20.57 5.82 -20.43
N ARG A 488 19.79 6.83 -20.02
CA ARG A 488 18.39 7.03 -20.44
C ARG A 488 18.24 7.13 -21.95
N ASP A 489 18.99 8.02 -22.58
CA ASP A 489 18.88 8.23 -24.03
C ASP A 489 20.02 7.56 -24.82
N SER A 490 20.91 6.82 -24.14
CA SER A 490 22.06 6.21 -24.80
C SER A 490 21.65 5.00 -25.65
N LYS A 491 22.33 4.80 -26.79
CA LYS A 491 22.16 3.57 -27.60
C LYS A 491 22.90 2.38 -26.98
N THR A 492 24.08 2.63 -26.42
CA THR A 492 24.95 1.65 -25.75
C THR A 492 25.20 2.06 -24.30
N PRO A 493 25.53 1.12 -23.40
CA PRO A 493 25.90 1.44 -22.02
C PRO A 493 26.99 2.51 -21.91
N VAL A 494 26.75 3.52 -21.07
CA VAL A 494 27.65 4.62 -20.77
C VAL A 494 27.99 4.57 -19.28
N TYR A 495 29.26 4.80 -18.94
CA TYR A 495 29.75 4.86 -17.56
C TYR A 495 30.18 6.28 -17.22
N VAL A 496 30.10 6.65 -15.95
CA VAL A 496 30.16 8.05 -15.52
C VAL A 496 31.20 8.25 -14.43
N LYS A 497 32.08 9.25 -14.60
CA LYS A 497 33.02 9.64 -13.55
C LYS A 497 32.27 10.05 -12.26
N PRO A 498 32.82 9.76 -11.07
CA PRO A 498 32.14 10.08 -9.81
C PRO A 498 31.96 11.59 -9.65
N SER A 499 30.86 11.98 -9.01
CA SER A 499 30.52 13.39 -8.73
C SER A 499 31.40 14.00 -7.63
N ASP A 500 31.98 13.17 -6.76
CA ASP A 500 32.98 13.55 -5.76
C ASP A 500 34.25 12.68 -5.88
N PRO A 501 35.12 12.93 -6.88
CA PRO A 501 36.33 12.15 -7.11
C PRO A 501 37.32 12.15 -5.94
N LYS A 502 37.18 13.06 -4.96
CA LYS A 502 38.05 13.08 -3.77
C LYS A 502 37.66 12.02 -2.75
N ASN A 503 36.38 11.62 -2.72
CA ASN A 503 35.82 10.69 -1.75
C ASN A 503 35.27 9.41 -2.41
N THR A 504 35.63 9.15 -3.66
CA THR A 504 35.17 7.98 -4.41
C THR A 504 36.28 7.42 -5.27
N LEU A 505 36.64 6.16 -5.02
CA LEU A 505 37.52 5.39 -5.91
C LEU A 505 36.65 4.69 -6.95
N THR A 506 36.89 4.98 -8.22
CA THR A 506 36.07 4.45 -9.33
C THR A 506 36.93 3.66 -10.30
N GLU A 507 36.53 2.43 -10.57
CA GLU A 507 37.07 1.58 -11.64
C GLU A 507 36.01 1.42 -12.73
N ILE A 508 36.41 1.60 -14.00
CA ILE A 508 35.50 1.48 -15.16
C ILE A 508 36.08 0.47 -16.15
N PHE A 509 35.36 -0.63 -16.34
CA PHE A 509 35.71 -1.73 -17.26
C PHE A 509 35.12 -1.49 -18.66
N SER A 510 35.23 -0.28 -19.19
CA SER A 510 34.72 0.06 -20.52
C SER A 510 35.44 1.27 -21.11
N LYS A 511 35.40 1.38 -22.44
CA LYS A 511 35.89 2.56 -23.17
C LYS A 511 34.83 3.66 -23.27
N ASN A 512 33.55 3.35 -23.06
CA ASN A 512 32.45 4.31 -23.22
C ASN A 512 32.18 5.10 -21.93
N VAL A 513 33.05 6.06 -21.64
CA VAL A 513 33.02 6.86 -20.41
C VAL A 513 32.59 8.29 -20.73
N LYS A 514 31.73 8.87 -19.88
CA LYS A 514 31.27 10.25 -19.96
C LYS A 514 31.53 10.97 -18.64
N GLU A 515 31.80 12.26 -18.74
CA GLU A 515 31.78 13.17 -17.60
C GLU A 515 30.43 13.89 -17.56
N MET A 516 29.74 13.80 -16.42
CA MET A 516 28.47 14.48 -16.21
C MET A 516 28.73 15.71 -15.35
N LYS A 517 28.26 16.87 -15.81
CA LYS A 517 28.30 18.09 -14.99
C LYS A 517 27.25 17.96 -13.89
N THR A 518 27.71 17.79 -12.66
CA THR A 518 26.85 17.91 -11.48
C THR A 518 26.61 19.39 -11.17
N PRO A 519 25.36 19.87 -11.15
CA PRO A 519 25.08 21.22 -10.69
C PRO A 519 25.61 21.39 -9.26
N LYS A 520 26.40 22.44 -9.01
CA LYS A 520 26.79 22.77 -7.64
C LYS A 520 25.53 23.16 -6.88
N PHE A 521 25.31 22.55 -5.73
CA PHE A 521 24.28 22.99 -4.81
C PHE A 521 24.54 24.46 -4.43
N SER A 522 23.48 25.28 -4.43
CA SER A 522 23.54 26.70 -4.09
C SER A 522 22.39 27.03 -3.15
N TYR A 523 22.69 27.80 -2.11
CA TYR A 523 21.67 28.30 -1.18
C TYR A 523 20.87 29.47 -1.77
N ASP A 524 21.34 30.09 -2.86
CA ASP A 524 20.77 31.31 -3.46
C ASP A 524 19.50 31.07 -4.28
N LYS A 525 19.14 29.81 -4.53
CA LYS A 525 17.94 29.46 -5.28
C LYS A 525 17.28 28.26 -4.63
N THR A 526 16.23 28.51 -3.86
CA THR A 526 15.35 27.43 -3.43
C THR A 526 13.92 27.75 -3.73
N THR A 527 13.30 26.75 -4.28
CA THR A 527 11.99 26.80 -4.84
C THR A 527 10.99 26.31 -3.81
N ILE A 528 10.12 27.19 -3.35
CA ILE A 528 8.96 26.88 -2.51
C ILE A 528 7.92 26.23 -3.41
N ILE A 529 7.63 24.96 -3.16
CA ILE A 529 6.69 24.14 -3.95
C ILE A 529 5.32 24.00 -3.30
N GLU A 530 5.22 24.34 -2.02
CA GLU A 530 3.95 24.35 -1.28
C GLU A 530 4.06 25.24 -0.05
N ALA A 531 2.95 25.88 0.29
CA ALA A 531 2.73 26.53 1.56
C ALA A 531 1.46 25.97 2.20
N PHE A 532 1.52 25.59 3.47
CA PHE A 532 0.41 24.95 4.18
C PHE A 532 0.43 25.29 5.67
N TRP A 533 -0.74 25.27 6.30
CA TRP A 533 -0.88 25.57 7.72
C TRP A 533 -0.63 24.34 8.58
N SER A 534 -0.19 24.56 9.81
CA SER A 534 -0.32 23.55 10.87
C SER A 534 -1.73 22.95 10.89
N GLY A 535 -1.85 21.68 11.26
CA GLY A 535 -3.11 20.92 11.28
C GLY A 535 -3.68 20.55 9.91
N THR A 536 -3.03 20.94 8.81
CA THR A 536 -3.41 20.56 7.45
C THR A 536 -2.50 19.48 6.87
N THR A 537 -3.02 18.67 5.94
CA THR A 537 -2.23 17.65 5.25
C THR A 537 -1.51 18.27 4.05
N PRO A 538 -0.16 18.35 4.05
CA PRO A 538 0.58 18.83 2.89
C PRO A 538 0.45 17.88 1.71
N LYS A 539 0.44 18.43 0.49
CA LYS A 539 0.18 17.72 -0.76
C LYS A 539 1.45 17.31 -1.50
N THR A 540 2.59 17.97 -1.23
CA THR A 540 3.85 17.75 -1.94
C THR A 540 4.81 16.82 -1.23
N MET A 541 4.49 16.44 0.01
CA MET A 541 5.29 15.56 0.86
C MET A 541 4.88 14.08 0.73
N PRO A 542 5.75 13.12 1.12
CA PRO A 542 5.36 11.72 1.32
C PRO A 542 4.21 11.60 2.34
N LYS A 543 3.38 10.54 2.24
CA LYS A 543 2.19 10.35 3.09
C LYS A 543 2.59 10.32 4.57
N SER A 544 3.60 9.54 4.93
CA SER A 544 4.10 9.46 6.31
C SER A 544 4.54 10.80 6.88
N MET A 545 5.20 11.65 6.09
CA MET A 545 5.55 13.01 6.53
C MET A 545 4.32 13.89 6.63
N ALA A 546 3.39 13.80 5.66
CA ALA A 546 2.19 14.62 5.65
C ALA A 546 1.25 14.32 6.82
N GLU A 547 1.08 13.03 7.16
CA GLU A 547 0.34 12.57 8.33
C GLU A 547 1.05 12.98 9.61
N TRP A 548 2.36 12.73 9.72
CA TRP A 548 3.14 13.13 10.90
C TRP A 548 3.06 14.64 11.16
N VAL A 549 3.17 15.47 10.12
CA VAL A 549 3.05 16.93 10.23
C VAL A 549 1.68 17.32 10.76
N LYS A 550 0.61 16.75 10.20
CA LYS A 550 -0.75 17.04 10.64
C LYS A 550 -1.00 16.63 12.10
N GLU A 551 -0.46 15.50 12.52
CA GLU A 551 -0.63 14.95 13.87
C GLU A 551 0.21 15.69 14.92
N ASN A 552 1.45 16.05 14.60
CA ASN A 552 2.40 16.63 15.56
C ASN A 552 2.37 18.16 15.59
N HIS A 553 1.79 18.79 14.57
CA HIS A 553 1.59 20.24 14.52
C HIS A 553 0.09 20.52 14.40
N PRO A 554 -0.69 20.47 15.50
CA PRO A 554 -2.11 20.81 15.46
C PRO A 554 -2.30 22.26 14.98
N TYR A 555 -3.48 22.56 14.45
CA TYR A 555 -3.74 23.88 13.87
C TYR A 555 -3.49 25.01 14.89
N ASP A 556 -2.60 25.92 14.49
CA ASP A 556 -2.24 27.17 15.15
C ASP A 556 -2.19 28.29 14.10
N ASP A 557 -2.86 29.40 14.39
CA ASP A 557 -3.04 30.48 13.41
C ASP A 557 -1.79 31.33 13.16
N ARG A 558 -0.69 31.05 13.88
CA ARG A 558 0.64 31.65 13.64
C ARG A 558 1.61 30.72 12.94
N SER A 559 1.26 29.44 12.79
CA SER A 559 2.18 28.40 12.35
C SER A 559 1.91 27.98 10.90
N LEU A 560 2.81 28.42 10.01
CA LEU A 560 2.81 28.14 8.57
C LEU A 560 4.05 27.32 8.21
N PHE A 561 3.98 26.51 7.16
CA PHE A 561 5.10 25.71 6.68
C PHE A 561 5.33 25.87 5.18
N PHE A 562 6.60 25.81 4.76
CA PHE A 562 7.00 25.75 3.35
C PHE A 562 7.72 24.45 3.02
N SER A 563 7.22 23.74 2.00
CA SER A 563 7.95 22.64 1.34
C SER A 563 8.86 23.21 0.26
N ILE A 564 10.04 22.60 0.07
CA ILE A 564 11.00 23.02 -0.96
C ILE A 564 11.37 21.89 -1.92
N GLU A 565 11.86 22.27 -3.10
CA GLU A 565 12.30 21.32 -4.11
C GLU A 565 13.74 20.82 -3.93
N GLU A 566 14.65 21.70 -3.50
CA GLU A 566 16.09 21.46 -3.46
C GLU A 566 16.55 20.76 -2.18
N TRP A 567 15.67 19.97 -1.54
CA TRP A 567 16.03 19.14 -0.40
C TRP A 567 17.14 18.15 -0.77
N GLN A 568 18.22 18.16 0.02
CA GLN A 568 19.29 17.19 -0.05
C GLN A 568 18.97 16.03 0.88
N HIS A 569 18.52 14.93 0.28
CA HIS A 569 18.23 13.70 1.01
C HIS A 569 19.38 13.29 1.94
N GLY A 570 19.08 13.10 3.23
CA GLY A 570 20.05 12.73 4.26
C GLY A 570 20.86 13.88 4.88
N ASN A 571 20.63 15.15 4.50
CA ASN A 571 21.36 16.30 5.05
C ASN A 571 20.49 17.13 6.01
N HIS A 572 20.41 16.69 7.28
CA HIS A 572 19.57 17.34 8.29
C HIS A 572 19.91 18.81 8.58
N ASP A 573 21.17 19.21 8.35
CA ASP A 573 21.64 20.58 8.62
C ASP A 573 21.33 21.55 7.47
N GLN A 574 20.91 21.04 6.30
CA GLN A 574 20.75 21.84 5.09
C GLN A 574 19.86 23.08 5.31
N MET A 575 18.71 22.90 5.97
CA MET A 575 17.72 23.95 6.15
C MET A 575 18.17 25.01 7.16
N ASP A 576 18.77 24.59 8.27
CA ASP A 576 19.26 25.49 9.30
C ASP A 576 20.46 26.31 8.81
N GLU A 577 21.41 25.66 8.12
CA GLU A 577 22.51 26.35 7.46
C GLU A 577 22.00 27.35 6.42
N ARG A 578 20.92 27.00 5.73
CA ARG A 578 20.32 27.87 4.72
C ARG A 578 19.74 29.13 5.33
N ILE A 579 18.91 29.00 6.37
CA ILE A 579 18.35 30.17 7.08
C ILE A 579 19.47 31.08 7.56
N LYS A 580 20.55 30.50 8.14
CA LYS A 580 21.73 31.27 8.58
C LYS A 580 22.43 32.03 7.45
N LYS A 581 22.45 31.48 6.23
CA LYS A 581 23.17 32.06 5.08
C LYS A 581 22.33 33.07 4.28
N VAL A 582 21.06 32.77 4.01
CA VAL A 582 20.23 33.54 3.06
C VAL A 582 18.97 34.15 3.68
N GLY A 583 18.76 33.95 4.98
CA GLY A 583 17.58 34.43 5.70
C GLY A 583 16.29 33.73 5.28
N GLY A 584 15.16 34.28 5.73
CA GLY A 584 13.83 33.75 5.45
C GLY A 584 12.73 34.71 5.87
N GLU A 585 12.75 35.93 5.33
CA GLU A 585 11.71 36.92 5.55
C GLU A 585 10.81 37.06 4.33
N PHE A 586 9.50 36.99 4.54
CA PHE A 586 8.49 37.02 3.49
C PHE A 586 7.37 38.02 3.82
N ILE A 587 6.71 38.52 2.78
CA ILE A 587 5.45 39.25 2.88
C ILE A 587 4.37 38.43 2.18
N LEU A 588 3.25 38.18 2.85
CA LEU A 588 2.04 37.67 2.22
C LEU A 588 1.19 38.85 1.77
N ARG A 589 0.87 38.92 0.48
CA ARG A 589 0.14 40.04 -0.12
C ARG A 589 -1.10 39.56 -0.85
N ALA A 590 -2.22 40.24 -0.60
CA ALA A 590 -3.45 40.08 -1.36
C ALA A 590 -4.05 41.45 -1.67
N LYS A 591 -4.59 41.63 -2.88
CA LYS A 591 -5.14 42.91 -3.33
C LYS A 591 -6.29 43.36 -2.43
N GLY A 592 -6.19 44.57 -1.86
CA GLY A 592 -7.21 45.13 -0.97
C GLY A 592 -7.11 44.67 0.50
N HIS A 593 -6.09 43.88 0.83
CA HIS A 593 -5.84 43.40 2.19
C HIS A 593 -4.49 43.91 2.71
N LYS A 594 -4.33 43.89 4.04
CA LYS A 594 -3.08 44.30 4.68
C LYS A 594 -1.97 43.29 4.39
N ASP A 595 -0.77 43.78 4.10
CA ASP A 595 0.42 42.95 3.97
C ASP A 595 0.76 42.29 5.31
N ILE A 596 1.07 40.99 5.28
CA ILE A 596 1.36 40.19 6.48
C ILE A 596 2.82 39.78 6.45
N LYS A 597 3.56 40.08 7.52
CA LYS A 597 4.95 39.65 7.64
C LYS A 597 5.00 38.20 8.12
N VAL A 598 5.85 37.41 7.48
CA VAL A 598 6.12 36.03 7.86
C VAL A 598 7.62 35.81 7.92
N VAL A 599 8.10 35.11 8.94
CA VAL A 599 9.53 34.84 9.14
C VAL A 599 9.77 33.37 9.38
N CYS A 600 10.81 32.82 8.76
CA CYS A 600 11.25 31.47 9.01
C CYS A 600 11.89 31.37 10.40
N THR A 601 11.44 30.40 11.19
CA THR A 601 11.89 30.18 12.58
C THR A 601 12.67 28.89 12.77
N GLY A 602 12.69 28.01 11.76
CA GLY A 602 13.43 26.75 11.80
C GLY A 602 12.94 25.77 10.74
N SER A 603 13.13 24.49 11.01
CA SER A 603 12.67 23.39 10.16
C SER A 603 11.92 22.33 10.98
N THR A 604 11.21 21.44 10.29
CA THR A 604 10.55 20.27 10.90
C THR A 604 10.73 19.04 10.02
N SER A 605 10.87 17.87 10.66
CA SER A 605 11.08 16.58 10.01
C SER A 605 10.53 15.46 10.88
N ASN A 606 9.97 14.42 10.25
CA ASN A 606 9.59 13.17 10.91
C ASN A 606 10.79 12.23 11.18
N GLY A 607 12.02 12.68 10.91
CA GLY A 607 13.25 11.91 11.16
C GLY A 607 13.59 10.87 10.09
N THR A 608 12.78 10.70 9.03
CA THR A 608 13.03 9.68 7.99
C THR A 608 14.01 10.11 6.90
N GLY A 609 14.44 11.38 6.90
CA GLY A 609 15.36 11.96 5.90
C GLY A 609 14.75 12.22 4.52
N ASN A 610 13.49 11.81 4.27
CA ASN A 610 12.85 11.87 2.96
C ASN A 610 12.11 13.16 2.66
N ALA A 611 11.75 13.92 3.69
CA ALA A 611 11.16 15.24 3.55
C ALA A 611 11.40 16.08 4.81
N GLN A 612 11.46 17.39 4.61
CA GLN A 612 11.48 18.41 5.64
C GLN A 612 10.67 19.63 5.18
N ALA A 613 10.15 20.40 6.14
CA ALA A 613 9.49 21.68 5.89
C ALA A 613 10.21 22.79 6.65
N TYR A 614 10.21 24.00 6.10
CA TYR A 614 10.54 25.19 6.87
C TYR A 614 9.35 25.53 7.76
N SER A 615 9.61 25.83 9.02
CA SER A 615 8.64 26.38 9.95
C SER A 615 8.66 27.89 9.86
N LEU A 616 7.47 28.50 9.77
CA LEU A 616 7.30 29.94 9.63
C LEU A 616 6.32 30.47 10.68
N TYR A 617 6.65 31.66 11.18
CA TYR A 617 5.82 32.41 12.11
C TYR A 617 5.11 33.55 11.39
N VAL A 618 3.78 33.54 11.42
CA VAL A 618 2.93 34.57 10.86
C VAL A 618 2.70 35.67 11.88
N MET A 619 3.11 36.89 11.56
CA MET A 619 2.91 38.05 12.43
C MET A 619 1.50 38.60 12.26
N ASN A 620 0.78 38.80 13.37
CA ASN A 620 -0.57 39.38 13.39
C ASN A 620 -1.58 38.62 12.50
N PRO A 621 -1.77 37.30 12.70
CA PRO A 621 -2.61 36.48 11.81
C PRO A 621 -4.08 36.93 11.78
N GLN A 622 -4.56 37.67 12.77
CA GLN A 622 -5.88 38.29 12.77
C GLN A 622 -6.12 39.26 11.61
N ASP A 623 -5.06 39.80 11.00
CA ASP A 623 -5.15 40.67 9.82
C ASP A 623 -5.40 39.87 8.52
N MET A 624 -5.27 38.54 8.56
CA MET A 624 -5.58 37.64 7.44
C MET A 624 -7.04 37.25 7.40
N VAL A 625 -7.67 37.46 6.24
CA VAL A 625 -9.03 37.00 5.92
C VAL A 625 -9.02 35.55 5.41
N SER A 626 -9.84 34.68 6.02
CA SER A 626 -10.02 33.28 5.59
C SER A 626 -10.61 33.17 4.18
N GLY A 627 -10.13 32.19 3.40
CA GLY A 627 -10.53 31.98 2.00
C GLY A 627 -9.90 32.95 0.99
N VAL A 628 -9.13 33.94 1.43
CA VAL A 628 -8.35 34.83 0.54
C VAL A 628 -6.99 34.22 0.25
N LYS A 629 -6.58 34.23 -1.02
CA LYS A 629 -5.27 33.77 -1.47
C LYS A 629 -4.25 34.90 -1.41
N TYR A 630 -3.20 34.70 -0.63
CA TYR A 630 -2.08 35.63 -0.51
C TYR A 630 -0.89 35.11 -1.30
N GLU A 631 -0.32 35.97 -2.15
CA GLU A 631 0.94 35.75 -2.84
C GLU A 631 2.11 35.84 -1.86
N ILE A 632 3.12 34.99 -2.03
CA ILE A 632 4.32 34.97 -1.20
C ILE A 632 5.38 35.83 -1.88
N ILE A 633 5.79 36.91 -1.21
CA ILE A 633 6.83 37.83 -1.68
C ILE A 633 8.09 37.61 -0.84
N ASP A 634 9.14 37.09 -1.47
CA ASP A 634 10.47 36.97 -0.86
C ASP A 634 11.12 38.35 -0.70
N LYS A 635 11.64 38.63 0.49
CA LYS A 635 12.38 39.87 0.78
C LYS A 635 13.89 39.70 0.74
N THR A 636 14.38 38.46 0.68
CA THR A 636 15.83 38.18 0.68
C THR A 636 16.39 38.05 -0.73
N GLY A 637 15.57 37.68 -1.72
CA GLY A 637 15.98 37.51 -3.12
C GLY A 637 16.61 36.15 -3.41
N HIS A 638 16.52 35.20 -2.47
CA HIS A 638 17.10 33.86 -2.57
C HIS A 638 16.05 32.74 -2.68
N TRP A 639 14.77 33.10 -2.71
CA TRP A 639 13.66 32.17 -2.79
C TRP A 639 12.86 32.37 -4.09
N ILE A 640 12.47 31.25 -4.67
CA ILE A 640 11.62 31.20 -5.85
C ILE A 640 10.29 30.60 -5.40
N VAL A 641 9.17 31.22 -5.73
CA VAL A 641 7.84 30.67 -5.44
C VAL A 641 7.34 29.99 -6.70
N CYS A 642 7.03 28.69 -6.63
CA CYS A 642 6.45 27.99 -7.77
C CYS A 642 5.11 28.60 -8.16
N ASP A 643 4.82 28.59 -9.47
CA ASP A 643 3.53 29.02 -10.00
C ASP A 643 2.37 28.29 -9.30
N GLY A 644 1.37 29.05 -8.87
CA GLY A 644 0.19 28.51 -8.18
C GLY A 644 0.38 28.23 -6.69
N VAL A 645 1.56 28.51 -6.11
CA VAL A 645 1.76 28.47 -4.66
C VAL A 645 1.29 29.79 -4.03
N TYR A 646 0.37 29.69 -3.08
CA TYR A 646 -0.18 30.81 -2.33
C TYR A 646 -0.48 30.36 -0.90
N VAL A 647 -0.68 31.31 0.01
CA VAL A 647 -1.16 31.05 1.37
C VAL A 647 -2.63 31.41 1.44
N GLU A 648 -3.46 30.47 1.89
CA GLU A 648 -4.88 30.68 2.14
C GLU A 648 -5.19 30.25 3.57
N ARG A 649 -5.72 31.16 4.38
CA ARG A 649 -6.09 30.84 5.77
C ARG A 649 -7.35 29.95 5.77
N PRO A 650 -7.37 28.81 6.48
CA PRO A 650 -8.52 27.93 6.54
C PRO A 650 -9.78 28.64 7.04
N VAL A 651 -10.94 28.21 6.56
CA VAL A 651 -12.23 28.61 7.10
C VAL A 651 -12.47 27.76 8.35
N GLN A 652 -12.64 28.40 9.50
CA GLN A 652 -13.00 27.73 10.76
C GLN A 652 -14.47 27.32 10.77
#